data_AF-G8BZN4-F1
#
_entry.id   AF-G8BZN4-F1
#
_cell.length_a   1.000
_cell.length_b   1.000
_cell.length_c   1.000
_cell.angle_alpha   90.00
_cell.angle_beta   90.00
_cell.angle_gamma   90.00
#
_symmetry.space_group_name_H-M   'P 1'
#
loop_
_entity.id
_entity.type
_entity.pdbx_description
1 polymer ?
#
loop_
_entity_poly.entity_id
_entity_poly.type
_entity_poly.pdbx_seq_one_letter_code
_entity_poly.pdbx_strand_id
1 'polypeptide(L)'
;MGGNSYIKWLTLFKSCTIRESTNKNLTFYRNFPIITNAAKNALKTVNKSTPDSKVINIILPSDLQSIKANELSEILLYDSLLDEKLVIEFAVNPKYFKIKRKDRKFMWSSKEVLFQHPIRPRYKLLSESDNIKLFFNNTITLKSKFGNLTIQNISWPSLMVSKDCRGVAVNKSLYEKLKSTIDFQKIIAPFNDSELPIFLASSLPNNCDAIGLFPQYVEEHKKYFKDYDIFGALLKSGFCSETEYKNGQRILNKLSDKENIEIDSLVPHNITESITINDIIQYPRKSAQLKKLFRSKFPITSHDALRSMLLSNKSNISDYEVEVYKQVILFNIFIESMKLKSHSFKVNTFLQELNNCHHCIKSWDYYILENYFQLKHTPKPNTIKESIVVKKKFDAFLEKLYNYNIMMVCEQKAKKNQFHEIKTSYYGNSKKNNMNHLPRSITILSIMEDILKSLKYFGMFSPNLHRYINNNAILNENLPKKLDLGLIEKTLDNKKDIQISSNLKSGELINSLISGVLELEAFIFQSNTNKEVNYKEKLNSDSWYLVLEVRDSIGSEALDLLKYSTTISMQIKSPENNFPPLGSSICVNRIFIDSQNKLYLYQKKPSREYRYNQVTIKRNVINYSTLGKTCICVYICLPNSAFIGEYQRFTCK
;
A
#
# COMPACT_ATOMS: atom_id res chain seq x y z
N MET A 1 4.69 -14.38 -10.77
CA MET A 1 4.05 -14.27 -9.43
C MET A 1 3.23 -12.97 -9.20
N GLY A 2 3.02 -12.09 -10.19
CA GLY A 2 2.30 -10.80 -9.99
C GLY A 2 0.76 -10.83 -10.03
N GLY A 3 0.14 -11.95 -10.43
CA GLY A 3 -1.32 -12.03 -10.65
C GLY A 3 -2.17 -11.86 -9.38
N ASN A 4 -1.72 -12.37 -8.24
CA ASN A 4 -2.52 -12.38 -7.01
C ASN A 4 -2.65 -10.97 -6.38
N SER A 5 -1.56 -10.18 -6.40
CA SER A 5 -1.59 -8.81 -5.85
C SER A 5 -2.42 -7.86 -6.71
N TYR A 6 -2.40 -7.99 -8.04
CA TYR A 6 -3.17 -7.13 -8.93
C TYR A 6 -4.67 -7.35 -8.75
N ILE A 7 -5.11 -8.62 -8.79
CA ILE A 7 -6.52 -9.00 -8.64
C ILE A 7 -7.05 -8.51 -7.30
N LYS A 8 -6.28 -8.71 -6.22
CA LYS A 8 -6.65 -8.24 -4.87
C LYS A 8 -6.91 -6.73 -4.81
N TRP A 9 -5.97 -5.91 -5.28
CA TRP A 9 -6.14 -4.44 -5.23
C TRP A 9 -7.21 -3.95 -6.18
N LEU A 10 -7.39 -4.60 -7.33
CA LEU A 10 -8.51 -4.32 -8.24
C LEU A 10 -9.87 -4.63 -7.57
N THR A 11 -9.96 -5.75 -6.84
CA THR A 11 -11.15 -6.12 -6.05
C THR A 11 -11.48 -5.08 -5.00
N LEU A 12 -10.50 -4.67 -4.19
CA LEU A 12 -10.70 -3.63 -3.18
C LEU A 12 -11.08 -2.29 -3.82
N PHE A 13 -10.45 -1.92 -4.93
CA PHE A 13 -10.78 -0.72 -5.68
C PHE A 13 -12.22 -0.75 -6.21
N LYS A 14 -12.65 -1.87 -6.81
CA LYS A 14 -14.04 -2.08 -7.26
C LYS A 14 -15.01 -1.87 -6.09
N SER A 15 -14.79 -2.60 -5.01
CA SER A 15 -15.56 -2.46 -3.76
C SER A 15 -15.64 -1.00 -3.30
N CYS A 16 -14.52 -0.29 -3.37
CA CYS A 16 -14.41 1.12 -2.98
C CYS A 16 -15.23 2.03 -3.89
N THR A 17 -15.16 1.85 -5.20
CA THR A 17 -15.91 2.67 -6.18
C THR A 17 -17.43 2.48 -6.11
N ILE A 18 -17.91 1.28 -5.77
CA ILE A 18 -19.35 1.01 -5.57
C ILE A 18 -19.88 1.77 -4.35
N ARG A 19 -19.04 1.91 -3.33
CA ARG A 19 -19.33 2.58 -2.07
C ARG A 19 -18.93 4.07 -2.08
N GLU A 20 -18.40 4.58 -3.19
CA GLU A 20 -18.00 5.98 -3.34
C GLU A 20 -19.24 6.89 -3.22
N SER A 21 -19.02 8.12 -2.75
CA SER A 21 -20.04 9.14 -2.68
C SER A 21 -20.75 9.34 -4.04
N THR A 22 -22.09 9.36 -4.02
CA THR A 22 -22.89 9.72 -5.21
C THR A 22 -22.65 11.19 -5.61
N ASN A 23 -22.21 12.03 -4.68
CA ASN A 23 -21.78 13.39 -4.98
C ASN A 23 -20.46 13.37 -5.76
N LYS A 24 -20.54 13.68 -7.06
CA LYS A 24 -19.40 13.71 -7.97
C LYS A 24 -18.26 14.63 -7.48
N ASN A 25 -18.57 15.68 -6.72
CA ASN A 25 -17.55 16.61 -6.18
C ASN A 25 -16.68 16.00 -5.09
N LEU A 26 -17.09 14.85 -4.52
CA LEU A 26 -16.35 14.13 -3.50
C LEU A 26 -15.63 12.90 -4.07
N THR A 27 -15.51 12.80 -5.41
CA THR A 27 -14.81 11.69 -6.07
C THR A 27 -13.33 12.01 -6.26
N PHE A 28 -12.47 10.97 -6.25
CA PHE A 28 -11.03 11.16 -6.43
C PHE A 28 -10.71 11.87 -7.74
N TYR A 29 -11.38 11.46 -8.83
CA TYR A 29 -11.17 12.02 -10.16
C TYR A 29 -11.36 13.55 -10.21
N ARG A 30 -12.44 14.06 -9.61
CA ARG A 30 -12.70 15.51 -9.60
C ARG A 30 -11.74 16.29 -8.70
N ASN A 31 -11.26 15.66 -7.62
CA ASN A 31 -10.35 16.29 -6.67
C ASN A 31 -8.88 16.15 -7.06
N PHE A 32 -8.53 15.24 -7.97
CA PHE A 32 -7.15 15.02 -8.38
C PHE A 32 -6.44 16.30 -8.88
N PRO A 33 -7.04 17.13 -9.75
CA PRO A 33 -6.43 18.41 -10.13
C PRO A 33 -6.25 19.37 -8.95
N ILE A 34 -7.21 19.37 -8.00
CA ILE A 34 -7.16 20.21 -6.80
C ILE A 34 -6.00 19.79 -5.90
N ILE A 35 -5.88 18.48 -5.63
CA ILE A 35 -4.76 17.89 -4.86
C ILE A 35 -3.42 18.27 -5.49
N THR A 36 -3.29 18.08 -6.82
CA THR A 36 -2.06 18.37 -7.55
C THR A 36 -1.72 19.86 -7.52
N ASN A 37 -2.70 20.75 -7.71
CA ASN A 37 -2.46 22.20 -7.69
C ASN A 37 -2.15 22.71 -6.29
N ALA A 38 -2.83 22.20 -5.26
CA ALA A 38 -2.52 22.51 -3.86
C ALA A 38 -1.08 22.13 -3.50
N ALA A 39 -0.64 20.94 -3.93
CA ALA A 39 0.74 20.51 -3.77
C ALA A 39 1.74 21.43 -4.49
N LYS A 40 1.51 21.75 -5.77
CA LYS A 40 2.37 22.69 -6.51
C LYS A 40 2.48 24.04 -5.83
N ASN A 41 1.37 24.59 -5.36
CA ASN A 41 1.35 25.89 -4.71
C ASN A 41 2.11 25.86 -3.37
N ALA A 42 1.91 24.82 -2.56
CA ALA A 42 2.65 24.66 -1.31
C ALA A 42 4.16 24.57 -1.55
N LEU A 43 4.60 23.75 -2.51
CA LEU A 43 6.03 23.62 -2.87
C LEU A 43 6.61 24.96 -3.35
N LYS A 44 5.87 25.72 -4.18
CA LYS A 44 6.31 27.05 -4.62
C LYS A 44 6.46 28.03 -3.45
N THR A 45 5.54 28.01 -2.49
CA THR A 45 5.61 28.88 -1.32
C THR A 45 6.84 28.56 -0.47
N VAL A 46 7.08 27.28 -0.17
CA VAL A 46 8.27 26.85 0.59
C VAL A 46 9.56 27.22 -0.14
N ASN A 47 9.63 27.00 -1.46
CA ASN A 47 10.82 27.36 -2.23
C ASN A 47 11.15 28.87 -2.14
N LYS A 48 10.11 29.73 -2.20
CA LYS A 48 10.28 31.19 -2.10
C LYS A 48 10.70 31.65 -0.71
N SER A 49 10.27 30.99 0.36
CA SER A 49 10.53 31.39 1.74
C SER A 49 11.76 30.75 2.36
N THR A 50 12.37 29.75 1.70
CA THR A 50 13.49 28.99 2.26
C THR A 50 14.83 29.65 1.90
N PRO A 51 15.67 29.99 2.90
CA PRO A 51 16.98 30.58 2.66
C PRO A 51 17.94 29.59 1.98
N ASP A 52 18.95 30.10 1.29
CA ASP A 52 19.94 29.29 0.57
C ASP A 52 20.70 28.31 1.48
N SER A 53 20.83 28.62 2.77
CA SER A 53 21.45 27.74 3.77
C SER A 53 20.70 26.43 4.02
N LYS A 54 19.45 26.33 3.56
CA LYS A 54 18.60 25.12 3.67
C LYS A 54 18.40 24.40 2.34
N VAL A 55 19.26 24.72 1.36
CA VAL A 55 19.27 24.08 0.05
C VAL A 55 20.27 22.94 0.06
N ILE A 56 19.84 21.78 -0.43
CA ILE A 56 20.69 20.60 -0.54
C ILE A 56 20.91 20.28 -2.01
N ASN A 57 22.17 20.09 -2.37
CA ASN A 57 22.56 19.71 -3.72
C ASN A 57 22.53 18.20 -3.90
N ILE A 58 21.77 17.75 -4.90
CA ILE A 58 21.76 16.35 -5.37
C ILE A 58 22.47 16.32 -6.73
N ILE A 59 23.59 15.59 -6.79
CA ILE A 59 24.38 15.49 -8.03
C ILE A 59 23.75 14.44 -8.94
N LEU A 60 23.46 14.84 -10.19
CA LEU A 60 22.95 13.93 -11.20
C LEU A 60 24.00 13.64 -12.28
N PRO A 61 24.10 12.39 -12.76
CA PRO A 61 25.00 12.04 -13.85
C PRO A 61 24.53 12.57 -15.22
N SER A 62 23.22 12.76 -15.39
CA SER A 62 22.59 13.24 -16.63
C SER A 62 21.37 14.13 -16.33
N ASP A 63 20.66 14.59 -17.37
CA ASP A 63 19.33 15.18 -17.17
C ASP A 63 18.45 14.17 -16.43
N LEU A 64 17.65 14.65 -15.48
CA LEU A 64 16.79 13.78 -14.70
C LEU A 64 15.76 13.08 -15.61
N GLN A 65 15.35 13.64 -16.76
CA GLN A 65 14.44 12.93 -17.68
C GLN A 65 15.02 11.62 -18.23
N SER A 66 16.33 11.55 -18.38
CA SER A 66 17.08 10.36 -18.83
C SER A 66 17.58 9.49 -17.69
N ILE A 67 17.37 9.89 -16.43
CA ILE A 67 17.80 9.10 -15.28
C ILE A 67 17.03 7.78 -15.25
N LYS A 68 17.71 6.73 -14.79
CA LYS A 68 17.11 5.40 -14.66
C LYS A 68 16.12 5.36 -13.49
N ALA A 69 15.13 4.47 -13.58
CA ALA A 69 14.12 4.31 -12.53
C ALA A 69 14.73 4.05 -11.15
N ASN A 70 15.78 3.21 -11.07
CA ASN A 70 16.45 2.87 -9.81
C ASN A 70 17.12 4.09 -9.15
N GLU A 71 17.85 4.87 -9.94
CA GLU A 71 18.51 6.09 -9.48
C GLU A 71 17.46 7.11 -9.00
N LEU A 72 16.33 7.24 -9.70
CA LEU A 72 15.23 8.08 -9.22
C LEU A 72 14.64 7.55 -7.91
N SER A 73 14.43 6.24 -7.76
CA SER A 73 13.88 5.66 -6.54
C SER A 73 14.69 6.02 -5.30
N GLU A 74 16.01 6.08 -5.42
CA GLU A 74 16.91 6.46 -4.32
C GLU A 74 16.84 7.96 -4.01
N ILE A 75 16.77 8.79 -5.05
CA ILE A 75 16.54 10.23 -4.87
C ILE A 75 15.20 10.46 -4.15
N LEU A 76 14.14 9.72 -4.52
CA LEU A 76 12.83 9.81 -3.87
C LEU A 76 12.85 9.27 -2.43
N LEU A 77 13.61 8.19 -2.18
CA LEU A 77 13.79 7.65 -0.83
C LEU A 77 14.45 8.71 0.05
N TYR A 78 15.54 9.28 -0.42
CA TYR A 78 16.24 10.34 0.29
C TYR A 78 15.37 11.57 0.52
N ASP A 79 14.61 12.01 -0.48
CA ASP A 79 13.62 13.07 -0.34
C ASP A 79 12.59 12.77 0.77
N SER A 80 12.23 11.51 1.02
CA SER A 80 11.34 11.15 2.15
C SER A 80 12.02 11.14 3.53
N LEU A 81 13.35 11.12 3.55
CA LEU A 81 14.17 11.16 4.76
C LEU A 81 14.57 12.59 5.15
N LEU A 82 14.41 13.55 4.24
CA LEU A 82 14.69 14.97 4.50
C LEU A 82 13.73 15.58 5.54
N ASP A 83 14.23 16.58 6.25
CA ASP A 83 13.44 17.45 7.11
C ASP A 83 12.56 18.41 6.29
N GLU A 84 11.35 18.67 6.79
CA GLU A 84 10.27 19.37 6.08
C GLU A 84 10.58 20.80 5.58
N LYS A 85 11.71 21.38 6.00
CA LYS A 85 12.10 22.78 5.69
C LYS A 85 13.26 22.88 4.70
N LEU A 86 13.57 21.79 4.00
CA LEU A 86 14.68 21.73 3.05
C LEU A 86 14.19 21.89 1.61
N VAL A 87 15.05 22.47 0.77
CA VAL A 87 14.85 22.60 -0.67
C VAL A 87 15.89 21.74 -1.39
N ILE A 88 15.45 21.00 -2.39
CA ILE A 88 16.35 20.22 -3.25
C ILE A 88 16.77 21.08 -4.43
N GLU A 89 18.06 21.15 -4.70
CA GLU A 89 18.62 21.68 -5.94
C GLU A 89 19.39 20.57 -6.65
N PHE A 90 19.09 20.34 -7.92
CA PHE A 90 19.87 19.39 -8.71
C PHE A 90 21.10 20.09 -9.25
N ALA A 91 22.24 19.43 -9.13
CA ALA A 91 23.51 19.99 -9.54
C ALA A 91 24.18 19.06 -10.55
N VAL A 92 24.84 19.66 -11.55
CA VAL A 92 25.48 18.90 -12.63
C VAL A 92 26.90 19.39 -12.80
N ASN A 93 27.83 18.46 -12.99
CA ASN A 93 29.23 18.79 -13.19
C ASN A 93 29.44 19.31 -14.65
N PRO A 94 29.99 20.53 -14.83
CA PRO A 94 30.19 21.12 -16.16
C PRO A 94 31.06 20.27 -17.08
N LYS A 95 31.97 19.44 -16.53
CA LYS A 95 32.85 18.58 -17.32
C LYS A 95 32.09 17.51 -18.13
N TYR A 96 30.89 17.15 -17.69
CA TYR A 96 30.07 16.10 -18.31
C TYR A 96 28.91 16.64 -19.13
N PHE A 97 28.49 17.87 -18.84
CA PHE A 97 27.43 18.52 -19.56
C PHE A 97 28.04 19.48 -20.58
N LYS A 98 28.06 19.07 -21.85
CA LYS A 98 28.28 20.01 -22.97
C LYS A 98 27.10 20.98 -23.00
N ILE A 99 27.19 22.08 -22.26
CA ILE A 99 26.19 23.14 -22.24
C ILE A 99 26.14 23.76 -23.64
N LYS A 100 25.21 23.31 -24.49
CA LYS A 100 24.69 24.15 -25.56
C LYS A 100 23.83 25.22 -24.90
N ARG A 101 24.47 26.36 -24.66
CA ARG A 101 23.98 27.55 -23.95
C ARG A 101 22.61 28.03 -24.48
N LYS A 102 21.68 28.26 -23.54
CA LYS A 102 20.68 29.34 -23.42
C LYS A 102 19.20 28.99 -23.22
N ASP A 103 18.61 27.97 -23.85
CA ASP A 103 17.11 27.93 -23.88
C ASP A 103 16.40 26.70 -23.32
N ARG A 104 17.07 25.78 -22.63
CA ARG A 104 16.33 24.74 -21.90
C ARG A 104 15.85 25.30 -20.56
N LYS A 105 14.71 26.00 -20.58
CA LYS A 105 13.78 25.99 -19.43
C LYS A 105 13.42 24.53 -19.19
N PHE A 106 14.19 23.86 -18.34
CA PHE A 106 13.88 22.51 -17.93
C PHE A 106 12.51 22.56 -17.24
N MET A 107 11.49 21.96 -17.87
CA MET A 107 10.09 22.01 -17.43
C MET A 107 9.86 21.13 -16.18
N TRP A 108 10.53 21.47 -15.09
CA TRP A 108 10.37 20.87 -13.76
C TRP A 108 9.03 21.19 -13.11
N SER A 109 8.47 22.36 -13.44
CA SER A 109 7.17 22.83 -12.90
C SER A 109 6.02 21.84 -13.06
N SER A 110 6.12 20.94 -14.04
CA SER A 110 5.12 19.89 -14.25
C SER A 110 5.30 18.66 -13.34
N LYS A 111 6.55 18.36 -12.93
CA LYS A 111 6.98 17.11 -12.25
C LYS A 111 7.45 17.32 -10.80
N GLU A 112 7.57 18.55 -10.32
CA GLU A 112 7.91 18.90 -8.92
C GLU A 112 7.07 18.14 -7.88
N VAL A 113 5.80 17.86 -8.21
CA VAL A 113 4.88 17.10 -7.36
C VAL A 113 5.23 15.61 -7.20
N LEU A 114 6.25 15.10 -7.88
CA LEU A 114 6.79 13.77 -7.57
C LEU A 114 7.54 13.77 -6.22
N PHE A 115 7.98 14.93 -5.76
CA PHE A 115 8.82 15.12 -4.58
C PHE A 115 8.02 15.66 -3.41
N GLN A 116 8.40 15.24 -2.20
CA GLN A 116 7.86 15.76 -0.97
C GLN A 116 8.38 17.18 -0.71
N HIS A 117 9.66 17.43 -1.04
CA HIS A 117 10.31 18.73 -0.90
C HIS A 117 10.32 19.52 -2.20
N PRO A 118 10.32 20.86 -2.12
CA PRO A 118 10.41 21.71 -3.31
C PRO A 118 11.73 21.52 -4.03
N ILE A 119 11.66 21.53 -5.37
CA ILE A 119 12.85 21.51 -6.22
C ILE A 119 13.09 22.91 -6.78
N ARG A 120 14.33 23.39 -6.69
CA ARG A 120 14.79 24.55 -7.45
C ARG A 120 14.98 24.14 -8.91
N PRO A 121 14.27 24.75 -9.86
CA PRO A 121 14.26 24.32 -11.27
C PRO A 121 15.54 24.68 -12.04
N ARG A 122 16.63 25.05 -11.34
CA ARG A 122 17.91 25.41 -11.93
C ARG A 122 18.92 24.32 -11.63
N TYR A 123 19.60 23.86 -12.68
CA TYR A 123 20.84 23.11 -12.49
C TYR A 123 21.92 24.08 -12.03
N LYS A 124 22.43 23.90 -10.82
CA LYS A 124 23.62 24.63 -10.38
C LYS A 124 24.87 23.98 -10.99
N LEU A 125 25.77 24.82 -11.49
CA LEU A 125 27.14 24.40 -11.77
C LEU A 125 27.86 24.19 -10.45
N LEU A 126 28.25 22.95 -10.15
CA LEU A 126 28.91 22.59 -8.90
C LEU A 126 30.26 23.33 -8.76
N SER A 127 30.46 23.97 -7.61
CA SER A 127 31.79 24.38 -7.13
C SER A 127 32.32 23.37 -6.12
N GLU A 128 33.65 23.32 -5.93
CA GLU A 128 34.31 22.41 -4.97
C GLU A 128 33.89 22.68 -3.51
N SER A 129 33.41 23.89 -3.22
CA SER A 129 32.91 24.32 -1.91
C SER A 129 31.49 23.87 -1.57
N ASP A 130 30.74 23.32 -2.53
CA ASP A 130 29.33 22.99 -2.31
C ASP A 130 29.14 21.84 -1.30
N ASN A 131 28.10 21.96 -0.46
CA ASN A 131 27.65 20.88 0.41
C ASN A 131 26.89 19.85 -0.44
N ILE A 132 27.49 18.69 -0.60
CA ILE A 132 26.98 17.58 -1.41
C ILE A 132 26.52 16.48 -0.46
N LYS A 133 25.33 15.92 -0.71
CA LYS A 133 24.93 14.66 -0.05
C LYS A 133 25.03 13.50 -1.02
N LEU A 134 25.55 12.38 -0.51
CA LEU A 134 25.87 11.19 -1.29
C LEU A 134 24.79 10.12 -1.24
N PHE A 135 24.66 9.38 -2.34
CA PHE A 135 23.74 8.27 -2.53
C PHE A 135 24.55 7.04 -2.89
N PHE A 136 24.54 6.00 -2.05
CA PHE A 136 25.29 4.76 -2.26
C PHE A 136 24.56 3.79 -3.20
N ASN A 137 24.43 4.20 -4.45
CA ASN A 137 23.58 3.57 -5.45
C ASN A 137 24.27 2.62 -6.41
N ASN A 138 25.60 2.62 -6.38
CA ASN A 138 26.42 1.84 -7.25
C ASN A 138 26.99 0.67 -6.47
N THR A 139 26.97 -0.52 -7.07
CA THR A 139 27.79 -1.63 -6.60
C THR A 139 28.99 -1.76 -7.51
N ILE A 140 30.18 -1.64 -6.95
CA ILE A 140 31.42 -1.82 -7.70
C ILE A 140 32.15 -3.07 -7.22
N THR A 141 33.07 -3.54 -8.06
CA THR A 141 34.03 -4.58 -7.71
C THR A 141 35.41 -3.94 -7.64
N LEU A 142 36.12 -4.14 -6.52
CA LEU A 142 37.50 -3.71 -6.32
C LEU A 142 38.45 -4.88 -6.45
N LYS A 143 39.64 -4.62 -7.01
CA LYS A 143 40.73 -5.58 -7.07
C LYS A 143 41.92 -5.10 -6.23
N SER A 144 42.72 -6.03 -5.71
CA SER A 144 44.05 -5.68 -5.21
C SER A 144 44.95 -5.25 -6.36
N LYS A 145 46.01 -4.52 -6.01
CA LYS A 145 47.06 -4.07 -6.93
C LYS A 145 47.60 -5.14 -7.87
N PHE A 146 47.73 -6.37 -7.37
CA PHE A 146 48.27 -7.50 -8.13
C PHE A 146 47.17 -8.39 -8.74
N GLY A 147 45.89 -8.02 -8.56
CA GLY A 147 44.75 -8.74 -9.12
C GLY A 147 44.38 -10.06 -8.43
N ASN A 148 45.13 -10.46 -7.40
CA ASN A 148 44.95 -11.71 -6.67
C ASN A 148 43.71 -11.70 -5.77
N LEU A 149 43.26 -10.51 -5.38
CA LEU A 149 42.14 -10.34 -4.47
C LEU A 149 41.05 -9.52 -5.16
N THR A 150 39.80 -9.98 -5.05
CA THR A 150 38.64 -9.29 -5.61
C THR A 150 37.58 -9.16 -4.52
N ILE A 151 37.17 -7.93 -4.19
CA ILE A 151 36.01 -7.67 -3.33
C ILE A 151 34.85 -7.26 -4.23
N GLN A 152 33.76 -8.00 -4.18
CA GLN A 152 32.56 -7.78 -4.96
C GLN A 152 31.50 -7.02 -4.15
N ASN A 153 30.43 -6.57 -4.81
CA ASN A 153 29.25 -5.98 -4.16
C ASN A 153 29.56 -4.85 -3.16
N ILE A 154 30.46 -3.95 -3.53
CA ILE A 154 30.84 -2.83 -2.66
C ILE A 154 29.86 -1.70 -2.88
N SER A 155 29.16 -1.31 -1.82
CA SER A 155 28.26 -0.16 -1.84
C SER A 155 29.04 1.13 -2.04
N TRP A 156 28.72 1.87 -3.10
CA TRP A 156 29.48 3.01 -3.59
C TRP A 156 28.56 4.14 -4.04
N PRO A 157 28.95 5.42 -3.86
CA PRO A 157 28.12 6.53 -4.27
C PRO A 157 28.25 6.86 -5.75
N SER A 158 27.62 7.97 -6.18
CA SER A 158 27.81 8.52 -7.53
C SER A 158 29.28 8.54 -7.91
N LEU A 159 29.60 8.01 -9.10
CA LEU A 159 30.98 7.90 -9.55
C LEU A 159 31.72 9.24 -9.58
N MET A 160 31.00 10.37 -9.66
CA MET A 160 31.57 11.72 -9.75
C MET A 160 32.37 12.14 -8.51
N VAL A 161 32.06 11.60 -7.34
CA VAL A 161 32.72 11.93 -6.06
C VAL A 161 33.66 10.82 -5.59
N SER A 162 33.90 9.80 -6.42
CA SER A 162 34.62 8.61 -5.97
C SER A 162 36.04 8.88 -5.51
N LYS A 163 36.65 9.98 -5.97
CA LYS A 163 37.95 10.46 -5.50
C LYS A 163 37.98 10.82 -4.02
N ASP A 164 36.84 11.12 -3.42
CA ASP A 164 36.71 11.43 -1.99
C ASP A 164 36.57 10.17 -1.12
N CYS A 165 36.60 8.98 -1.73
CA CYS A 165 36.71 7.74 -0.96
C CYS A 165 38.06 7.72 -0.21
N ARG A 166 38.02 7.38 1.07
CA ARG A 166 39.19 7.34 1.96
C ARG A 166 39.46 5.97 2.56
N GLY A 167 38.58 5.01 2.34
CA GLY A 167 38.76 3.62 2.78
C GLY A 167 37.57 2.75 2.41
N VAL A 168 37.67 1.46 2.71
CA VAL A 168 36.59 0.48 2.49
C VAL A 168 36.34 -0.25 3.79
N ALA A 169 35.08 -0.30 4.25
CA ALA A 169 34.73 -1.06 5.45
C ALA A 169 34.07 -2.39 5.06
N VAL A 170 34.53 -3.49 5.64
CA VAL A 170 34.10 -4.88 5.37
C VAL A 170 33.56 -5.55 6.63
N ASN A 171 32.82 -6.65 6.51
CA ASN A 171 32.35 -7.42 7.66
C ASN A 171 33.49 -8.24 8.31
N LYS A 172 33.25 -8.75 9.53
CA LYS A 172 34.26 -9.50 10.31
C LYS A 172 34.80 -10.73 9.57
N SER A 173 33.91 -11.52 8.95
CA SER A 173 34.29 -12.72 8.21
C SER A 173 35.25 -12.41 7.06
N LEU A 174 34.93 -11.37 6.28
CA LEU A 174 35.74 -10.93 5.16
C LEU A 174 37.03 -10.27 5.67
N TYR A 175 36.97 -9.43 6.71
CA TYR A 175 38.14 -8.78 7.30
C TYR A 175 39.22 -9.79 7.72
N GLU A 176 38.87 -10.85 8.45
CA GLU A 176 39.82 -11.88 8.88
C GLU A 176 40.39 -12.68 7.70
N LYS A 177 39.57 -13.02 6.71
CA LYS A 177 40.04 -13.65 5.46
C LYS A 177 41.07 -12.77 4.77
N LEU A 178 40.76 -11.49 4.60
CA LEU A 178 41.62 -10.53 3.93
C LEU A 178 42.94 -10.33 4.71
N LYS A 179 42.89 -10.29 6.05
CA LYS A 179 44.05 -10.10 6.94
C LYS A 179 45.10 -11.20 6.81
N SER A 180 44.68 -12.43 6.48
CA SER A 180 45.57 -13.57 6.23
C SER A 180 46.32 -13.49 4.89
N THR A 181 45.99 -12.50 4.04
CA THR A 181 46.57 -12.31 2.71
C THR A 181 47.63 -11.21 2.71
N ILE A 182 48.73 -11.41 1.98
CA ILE A 182 49.82 -10.42 1.82
C ILE A 182 49.33 -9.10 1.18
N ASP A 183 48.18 -9.13 0.51
CA ASP A 183 47.55 -8.01 -0.19
C ASP A 183 46.53 -7.21 0.65
N PHE A 184 46.39 -7.51 1.95
CA PHE A 184 45.35 -6.96 2.83
C PHE A 184 45.18 -5.43 2.77
N GLN A 185 46.28 -4.69 2.65
CA GLN A 185 46.25 -3.22 2.65
C GLN A 185 46.27 -2.59 1.25
N LYS A 186 46.30 -3.40 0.18
CA LYS A 186 46.66 -2.96 -1.18
C LYS A 186 45.46 -2.96 -2.13
N ILE A 187 44.29 -2.56 -1.65
CA ILE A 187 43.10 -2.39 -2.51
C ILE A 187 43.22 -1.06 -3.23
N ILE A 188 43.08 -1.10 -4.55
CA ILE A 188 43.22 0.08 -5.38
C ILE A 188 41.85 0.72 -5.61
N ALA A 189 41.77 2.03 -5.38
CA ALA A 189 40.62 2.84 -5.76
C ALA A 189 40.42 2.80 -7.29
N PRO A 190 39.20 2.57 -7.78
CA PRO A 190 38.97 2.29 -9.21
C PRO A 190 39.25 3.45 -10.17
N PHE A 191 39.48 4.65 -9.66
CA PHE A 191 39.35 5.89 -10.42
C PHE A 191 40.63 6.73 -10.44
N ASN A 192 41.55 6.48 -9.52
CA ASN A 192 42.79 7.26 -9.34
C ASN A 192 43.97 6.38 -8.92
N ASP A 193 43.79 5.06 -8.96
CA ASP A 193 44.76 4.03 -8.58
C ASP A 193 45.37 4.18 -7.16
N SER A 194 44.74 4.96 -6.29
CA SER A 194 45.23 5.17 -4.91
C SER A 194 44.91 3.98 -4.02
N GLU A 195 45.82 3.63 -3.10
CA GLU A 195 45.58 2.55 -2.13
C GLU A 195 44.55 3.00 -1.08
N LEU A 196 43.52 2.17 -0.86
CA LEU A 196 42.45 2.41 0.11
C LEU A 196 42.62 1.47 1.32
N PRO A 197 42.70 2.03 2.55
CA PRO A 197 42.74 1.21 3.76
C PRO A 197 41.42 0.44 3.96
N ILE A 198 41.53 -0.76 4.53
CA ILE A 198 40.40 -1.61 4.87
C ILE A 198 40.09 -1.53 6.37
N PHE A 199 38.83 -1.29 6.70
CA PHE A 199 38.33 -1.20 8.07
C PHE A 199 37.31 -2.31 8.37
N LEU A 200 37.17 -2.62 9.66
CA LEU A 200 36.12 -3.53 10.14
C LEU A 200 34.83 -2.74 10.41
N ALA A 201 33.75 -3.09 9.72
CA ALA A 201 32.41 -2.54 9.95
C ALA A 201 31.67 -3.34 11.03
N SER A 202 30.95 -2.64 11.91
CA SER A 202 30.00 -3.26 12.85
C SER A 202 28.78 -3.84 12.14
N SER A 203 28.37 -3.22 11.05
CA SER A 203 27.24 -3.63 10.20
C SER A 203 27.46 -3.10 8.78
N LEU A 204 27.04 -3.88 7.78
CA LEU A 204 27.07 -3.49 6.37
C LEU A 204 25.64 -3.46 5.81
N PRO A 205 25.40 -2.72 4.69
CA PRO A 205 24.15 -2.81 3.95
C PRO A 205 23.86 -4.26 3.50
N ASN A 206 22.58 -4.65 3.50
CA ASN A 206 22.18 -6.02 3.14
C ASN A 206 22.59 -6.41 1.70
N ASN A 207 23.26 -7.56 1.56
CA ASN A 207 23.86 -8.11 0.33
C ASN A 207 25.05 -7.30 -0.22
N CYS A 208 25.72 -6.50 0.61
CA CYS A 208 26.98 -5.88 0.25
C CYS A 208 28.10 -6.52 1.07
N ASP A 209 29.20 -6.86 0.42
CA ASP A 209 30.37 -7.42 1.09
C ASP A 209 31.24 -6.32 1.73
N ALA A 210 31.10 -5.08 1.24
CA ALA A 210 31.75 -3.90 1.78
C ALA A 210 30.99 -2.59 1.47
N ILE A 211 31.44 -1.49 2.08
CA ILE A 211 31.00 -0.12 1.80
C ILE A 211 32.21 0.81 1.63
N GLY A 212 32.17 1.71 0.66
CA GLY A 212 33.17 2.78 0.53
C GLY A 212 32.98 3.86 1.61
N LEU A 213 34.08 4.37 2.17
CA LEU A 213 34.05 5.36 3.24
C LEU A 213 34.30 6.77 2.68
N PHE A 214 33.32 7.65 2.94
CA PHE A 214 33.28 9.06 2.49
C PHE A 214 33.09 10.01 3.69
N PRO A 215 34.07 10.10 4.60
CA PRO A 215 33.95 10.79 5.90
C PRO A 215 33.67 12.30 5.82
N GLN A 216 33.91 12.92 4.67
CA GLN A 216 33.57 14.33 4.41
C GLN A 216 32.08 14.57 4.20
N TYR A 217 31.38 13.57 3.66
CA TYR A 217 29.98 13.68 3.29
C TYR A 217 29.07 12.88 4.21
N VAL A 218 29.62 11.88 4.91
CA VAL A 218 28.91 10.99 5.84
C VAL A 218 29.63 11.03 7.18
N GLU A 219 29.03 11.68 8.17
CA GLU A 219 29.65 11.91 9.47
C GLU A 219 29.89 10.61 10.24
N GLU A 220 29.01 9.63 10.09
CA GLU A 220 29.12 8.31 10.69
C GLU A 220 30.36 7.55 10.19
N HIS A 221 30.88 7.89 9.01
CA HIS A 221 32.11 7.28 8.48
C HIS A 221 33.38 7.80 9.16
N LYS A 222 33.31 8.95 9.84
CA LYS A 222 34.46 9.50 10.58
C LYS A 222 34.94 8.55 11.69
N LYS A 223 34.03 7.77 12.28
CA LYS A 223 34.33 6.82 13.38
C LYS A 223 35.37 5.75 13.03
N TYR A 224 35.60 5.49 11.74
CA TYR A 224 36.55 4.49 11.27
C TYR A 224 38.00 5.00 11.25
N PHE A 225 38.19 6.32 11.25
CA PHE A 225 39.50 6.98 11.19
C PHE A 225 39.88 7.50 12.58
N LYS A 226 41.16 7.41 12.97
CA LYS A 226 41.66 7.84 14.28
C LYS A 226 42.79 8.86 14.13
N ASP A 227 43.00 9.65 15.18
CA ASP A 227 44.14 10.57 15.32
C ASP A 227 44.35 11.46 14.08
N TYR A 228 45.58 11.53 13.56
CA TYR A 228 45.90 12.38 12.41
C TYR A 228 45.23 11.95 11.10
N ASP A 229 44.80 10.68 10.97
CA ASP A 229 44.13 10.16 9.78
C ASP A 229 42.75 10.81 9.57
N ILE A 230 42.12 11.32 10.64
CA ILE A 230 40.84 12.01 10.53
C ILE A 230 40.96 13.30 9.71
N PHE A 231 42.08 14.01 9.80
CA PHE A 231 42.30 15.24 9.05
C PHE A 231 42.47 14.93 7.56
N GLY A 232 43.26 13.90 7.23
CA GLY A 232 43.42 13.42 5.84
C GLY A 232 42.11 12.89 5.25
N ALA A 233 41.31 12.21 6.07
CA ALA A 233 39.98 11.74 5.73
C ALA A 233 39.04 12.92 5.37
N LEU A 234 39.20 14.09 6.00
CA LEU A 234 38.37 15.27 5.78
C LEU A 234 38.82 16.17 4.61
N LEU A 235 39.98 15.90 3.98
CA LEU A 235 40.50 16.70 2.86
C LEU A 235 39.74 16.45 1.55
N LYS A 236 39.00 17.45 1.06
CA LYS A 236 38.29 17.38 -0.24
C LYS A 236 39.24 17.13 -1.40
N SER A 237 38.92 16.11 -2.20
CA SER A 237 39.48 15.94 -3.54
C SER A 237 38.61 16.65 -4.58
N GLY A 238 39.20 16.99 -5.72
CA GLY A 238 38.42 17.45 -6.86
C GLY A 238 37.54 16.32 -7.42
N PHE A 239 36.43 16.70 -8.07
CA PHE A 239 35.55 15.74 -8.76
C PHE A 239 36.32 14.88 -9.77
N CYS A 240 35.83 13.66 -10.01
CA CYS A 240 36.34 12.80 -11.06
C CYS A 240 36.30 13.53 -12.42
N SER A 241 37.41 13.43 -13.16
CA SER A 241 37.52 13.85 -14.57
C SER A 241 36.75 12.91 -15.49
N GLU A 242 36.46 13.38 -16.71
CA GLU A 242 35.61 12.64 -17.65
C GLU A 242 36.16 11.23 -17.96
N THR A 243 37.47 11.10 -18.03
CA THR A 243 38.17 9.82 -18.22
C THR A 243 38.00 8.89 -17.02
N GLU A 244 38.17 9.39 -15.81
CA GLU A 244 38.04 8.62 -14.57
C GLU A 244 36.60 8.14 -14.35
N TYR A 245 35.62 8.99 -14.63
CA TYR A 245 34.22 8.62 -14.58
C TYR A 245 33.86 7.59 -15.66
N LYS A 246 34.35 7.74 -16.89
CA LYS A 246 34.18 6.73 -17.96
C LYS A 246 34.83 5.40 -17.58
N ASN A 247 36.00 5.42 -16.93
CA ASN A 247 36.64 4.21 -16.41
C ASN A 247 35.79 3.58 -15.30
N GLY A 248 35.26 4.39 -14.40
CA GLY A 248 34.27 3.99 -13.42
C GLY A 248 33.05 3.29 -13.99
N GLN A 249 32.47 3.83 -15.06
CA GLN A 249 31.33 3.23 -15.74
C GLN A 249 31.65 1.84 -16.32
N ARG A 250 32.90 1.61 -16.76
CA ARG A 250 33.34 0.28 -17.22
C ARG A 250 33.42 -0.74 -16.09
N ILE A 251 33.64 -0.29 -14.86
CA ILE A 251 33.71 -1.13 -13.66
C ILE A 251 32.31 -1.45 -13.14
N LEU A 252 31.35 -0.53 -13.30
CA LEU A 252 29.93 -0.77 -13.02
C LEU A 252 29.31 -1.84 -13.96
N ASN A 253 29.76 -1.92 -15.22
CA ASN A 253 29.17 -2.78 -16.25
C ASN A 253 29.75 -4.21 -16.34
N LYS A 254 30.79 -4.56 -15.56
CA LYS A 254 31.41 -5.90 -15.66
C LYS A 254 30.70 -7.02 -14.88
N LEU A 255 29.54 -6.73 -14.29
CA LEU A 255 28.73 -7.70 -13.53
C LEU A 255 27.63 -8.40 -14.35
N SER A 256 27.43 -8.07 -15.64
CA SER A 256 26.33 -8.68 -16.42
C SER A 256 26.69 -9.89 -17.28
N ASP A 257 27.98 -10.18 -17.53
CA ASP A 257 28.31 -11.03 -18.69
C ASP A 257 29.05 -12.34 -18.41
N LYS A 258 29.45 -12.70 -17.17
CA LYS A 258 30.09 -14.02 -16.95
C LYS A 258 29.75 -14.68 -15.61
N GLU A 259 29.33 -15.94 -15.76
CA GLU A 259 29.23 -17.04 -14.78
C GLU A 259 27.86 -17.27 -14.12
N ASN A 260 27.13 -18.21 -14.74
CA ASN A 260 26.02 -18.96 -14.15
C ASN A 260 26.49 -19.68 -12.89
N ILE A 261 26.01 -19.23 -11.73
CA ILE A 261 25.86 -20.07 -10.54
C ILE A 261 24.38 -20.01 -10.17
N GLU A 262 23.70 -21.14 -10.32
CA GLU A 262 22.35 -21.36 -9.81
C GLU A 262 22.38 -21.20 -8.28
N ILE A 263 21.87 -20.06 -7.82
CA ILE A 263 21.42 -19.87 -6.44
C ILE A 263 19.94 -19.56 -6.53
N ASP A 264 19.15 -20.42 -5.89
CA ASP A 264 17.70 -20.36 -5.85
C ASP A 264 17.16 -18.93 -5.66
N SER A 265 16.39 -18.53 -6.65
CA SER A 265 15.72 -17.25 -6.78
C SER A 265 14.67 -17.03 -5.70
N LEU A 266 14.92 -16.10 -4.77
CA LEU A 266 13.86 -15.51 -3.94
C LEU A 266 13.75 -13.98 -4.01
N VAL A 267 14.54 -13.32 -4.86
CA VAL A 267 14.23 -11.96 -5.29
C VAL A 267 14.58 -11.85 -6.78
N PRO A 268 13.61 -11.60 -7.67
CA PRO A 268 13.96 -11.27 -9.04
C PRO A 268 14.67 -9.91 -9.02
N HIS A 269 15.98 -9.91 -9.13
CA HIS A 269 16.70 -8.80 -9.75
C HIS A 269 16.30 -8.81 -11.22
N ASN A 270 15.30 -8.03 -11.63
CA ASN A 270 14.91 -7.97 -13.03
C ASN A 270 14.29 -6.61 -13.44
N ILE A 271 14.87 -6.04 -14.52
CA ILE A 271 14.28 -5.15 -15.56
C ILE A 271 14.35 -3.61 -15.36
N THR A 272 14.61 -3.05 -14.17
CA THR A 272 14.58 -1.58 -14.00
C THR A 272 15.77 -0.80 -14.56
N GLU A 273 16.84 -1.46 -15.00
CA GLU A 273 18.09 -0.78 -15.41
C GLU A 273 18.01 -0.01 -16.75
N SER A 274 16.99 -0.27 -17.57
CA SER A 274 16.81 0.40 -18.86
C SER A 274 15.62 1.36 -18.91
N ILE A 275 14.72 1.32 -17.92
CA ILE A 275 13.50 2.13 -17.92
C ILE A 275 13.82 3.53 -17.38
N THR A 276 13.57 4.55 -18.19
CA THR A 276 13.79 5.95 -17.81
C THR A 276 12.53 6.57 -17.21
N ILE A 277 12.67 7.73 -16.54
CA ILE A 277 11.52 8.53 -16.11
C ILE A 277 10.58 8.82 -17.29
N ASN A 278 11.13 9.12 -18.47
CA ASN A 278 10.33 9.49 -19.62
C ASN A 278 9.40 8.34 -20.05
N ASP A 279 9.85 7.09 -19.91
CA ASP A 279 9.04 5.91 -20.20
C ASP A 279 7.89 5.74 -19.20
N ILE A 280 8.21 5.91 -17.91
CA ILE A 280 7.28 5.73 -16.79
C ILE A 280 6.15 6.77 -16.81
N ILE A 281 6.46 8.02 -17.15
CA ILE A 281 5.46 9.10 -17.25
C ILE A 281 4.41 8.80 -18.34
N GLN A 282 4.71 7.92 -19.31
CA GLN A 282 3.73 7.51 -20.32
C GLN A 282 2.80 6.38 -19.83
N TYR A 283 3.03 5.75 -18.68
CA TYR A 283 2.18 4.63 -18.19
C TYR A 283 0.70 4.98 -18.05
N PRO A 284 0.29 6.15 -17.53
CA PRO A 284 -1.11 6.57 -17.54
C PRO A 284 -1.72 6.59 -18.95
N ARG A 285 -0.91 6.92 -19.97
CA ARG A 285 -1.32 6.94 -21.37
C ARG A 285 -1.26 5.57 -22.04
N LYS A 286 -0.52 4.60 -21.48
CA LYS A 286 -0.43 3.24 -22.01
C LYS A 286 -1.44 2.29 -21.36
N SER A 287 -1.91 2.60 -20.14
CA SER A 287 -2.94 1.80 -19.46
C SER A 287 -4.32 1.94 -20.13
N ALA A 288 -4.78 0.86 -20.77
CA ALA A 288 -6.16 0.78 -21.29
C ALA A 288 -7.19 0.81 -20.15
N GLN A 289 -6.86 0.15 -19.04
CA GLN A 289 -7.71 0.02 -17.87
C GLN A 289 -7.97 1.38 -17.20
N LEU A 290 -6.94 2.20 -16.95
CA LEU A 290 -7.12 3.53 -16.35
C LEU A 290 -7.83 4.49 -17.31
N LYS A 291 -7.54 4.44 -18.62
CA LYS A 291 -8.29 5.21 -19.63
C LYS A 291 -9.79 4.91 -19.56
N LYS A 292 -10.14 3.62 -19.49
CA LYS A 292 -11.53 3.17 -19.37
C LYS A 292 -12.16 3.61 -18.05
N LEU A 293 -11.44 3.47 -16.94
CA LEU A 293 -11.90 3.84 -15.61
C LEU A 293 -12.21 5.33 -15.47
N PHE A 294 -11.35 6.19 -16.02
CA PHE A 294 -11.46 7.63 -15.81
C PHE A 294 -12.25 8.36 -16.90
N ARG A 295 -12.57 7.71 -18.04
CA ARG A 295 -13.35 8.27 -19.16
C ARG A 295 -12.96 9.71 -19.52
N SER A 296 -11.70 10.07 -19.32
CA SER A 296 -11.23 11.45 -19.39
C SER A 296 -10.39 11.67 -20.65
N LYS A 297 -10.58 12.83 -21.28
CA LYS A 297 -9.67 13.33 -22.33
C LYS A 297 -8.25 13.60 -21.81
N PHE A 298 -8.06 13.60 -20.48
CA PHE A 298 -6.79 13.85 -19.82
C PHE A 298 -6.36 12.62 -18.99
N PRO A 299 -5.29 11.91 -19.37
CA PRO A 299 -4.78 10.80 -18.58
C PRO A 299 -4.26 11.35 -17.25
N ILE A 300 -4.92 10.97 -16.15
CA ILE A 300 -4.50 11.33 -14.79
C ILE A 300 -3.14 10.66 -14.53
N THR A 301 -2.09 11.48 -14.50
CA THR A 301 -0.76 11.04 -14.07
C THR A 301 -0.66 11.31 -12.58
N SER A 302 -1.00 10.31 -11.77
CA SER A 302 -0.86 10.41 -10.32
C SER A 302 0.62 10.31 -9.95
N HIS A 303 1.21 11.45 -9.59
CA HIS A 303 2.61 11.52 -9.18
C HIS A 303 2.86 10.74 -7.88
N ASP A 304 1.87 10.68 -6.97
CA ASP A 304 1.91 9.82 -5.78
C ASP A 304 1.98 8.34 -6.17
N ALA A 305 1.17 7.91 -7.15
CA ALA A 305 1.23 6.52 -7.61
C ALA A 305 2.56 6.17 -8.28
N LEU A 306 3.11 7.09 -9.09
CA LEU A 306 4.46 6.94 -9.67
C LEU A 306 5.54 6.83 -8.60
N ARG A 307 5.52 7.74 -7.62
CA ARG A 307 6.47 7.75 -6.50
C ARG A 307 6.40 6.45 -5.70
N SER A 308 5.20 6.04 -5.31
CA SER A 308 4.97 4.82 -4.55
C SER A 308 5.44 3.57 -5.31
N MET A 309 5.18 3.52 -6.62
CA MET A 309 5.63 2.43 -7.50
C MET A 309 7.17 2.34 -7.53
N LEU A 310 7.85 3.47 -7.70
CA LEU A 310 9.30 3.55 -7.74
C LEU A 310 9.95 3.14 -6.41
N LEU A 311 9.42 3.62 -5.28
CA LEU A 311 9.88 3.23 -3.94
C LEU A 311 9.62 1.75 -3.63
N SER A 312 8.72 1.10 -4.37
CA SER A 312 8.45 -0.34 -4.29
C SER A 312 9.36 -1.18 -5.20
N ASN A 313 10.31 -0.56 -5.91
CA ASN A 313 11.11 -1.17 -6.96
C ASN A 313 10.25 -1.90 -8.02
N LYS A 314 9.15 -1.26 -8.40
CA LYS A 314 8.21 -1.72 -9.43
C LYS A 314 8.27 -0.79 -10.63
N SER A 315 8.02 -1.31 -11.82
CA SER A 315 8.26 -0.57 -13.06
C SER A 315 7.39 -0.95 -14.23
N ASN A 316 6.33 -1.74 -14.04
CA ASN A 316 5.39 -2.05 -15.13
C ASN A 316 4.09 -1.24 -14.99
N ILE A 317 3.29 -1.24 -16.06
CA ILE A 317 2.02 -0.51 -16.11
C ILE A 317 1.03 -1.06 -15.07
N SER A 318 0.95 -2.38 -14.89
CA SER A 318 0.04 -2.99 -13.90
C SER A 318 0.35 -2.59 -12.46
N ASP A 319 1.62 -2.37 -12.13
CA ASP A 319 2.05 -1.89 -10.83
C ASP A 319 1.63 -0.44 -10.63
N TYR A 320 1.76 0.40 -11.66
CA TYR A 320 1.23 1.76 -11.62
C TYR A 320 -0.29 1.77 -11.40
N GLU A 321 -1.03 0.90 -12.09
CA GLU A 321 -2.48 0.76 -11.89
C GLU A 321 -2.84 0.41 -10.45
N VAL A 322 -2.13 -0.56 -9.86
CA VAL A 322 -2.29 -0.96 -8.45
C VAL A 322 -2.03 0.21 -7.50
N GLU A 323 -0.99 1.01 -7.75
CA GLU A 323 -0.75 2.19 -6.91
C GLU A 323 -1.84 3.26 -7.07
N VAL A 324 -2.39 3.46 -8.29
CA VAL A 324 -3.54 4.35 -8.48
C VAL A 324 -4.77 3.85 -7.70
N TYR A 325 -5.03 2.54 -7.70
CA TYR A 325 -6.13 1.94 -6.93
C TYR A 325 -6.00 2.24 -5.43
N LYS A 326 -4.80 2.10 -4.88
CA LYS A 326 -4.50 2.43 -3.48
C LYS A 326 -4.74 3.91 -3.17
N GLN A 327 -4.36 4.82 -4.07
CA GLN A 327 -4.62 6.26 -3.88
C GLN A 327 -6.12 6.58 -3.86
N VAL A 328 -6.91 5.94 -4.71
CA VAL A 328 -8.37 6.12 -4.73
C VAL A 328 -8.99 5.60 -3.42
N ILE A 329 -8.55 4.42 -2.95
CA ILE A 329 -8.99 3.84 -1.68
C ILE A 329 -8.69 4.80 -0.53
N LEU A 330 -7.45 5.28 -0.43
CA LEU A 330 -7.02 6.22 0.60
C LEU A 330 -7.82 7.53 0.57
N PHE A 331 -8.04 8.08 -0.63
CA PHE A 331 -8.85 9.29 -0.77
C PHE A 331 -10.31 9.08 -0.32
N ASN A 332 -10.93 7.94 -0.67
CA ASN A 332 -12.28 7.64 -0.25
C ASN A 332 -12.40 7.45 1.27
N ILE A 333 -11.41 6.81 1.90
CA ILE A 333 -11.30 6.72 3.37
C ILE A 333 -11.29 8.13 3.99
N PHE A 334 -10.49 9.04 3.43
CA PHE A 334 -10.45 10.44 3.88
C PHE A 334 -11.80 11.14 3.70
N ILE A 335 -12.47 10.98 2.55
CA ILE A 335 -13.77 11.60 2.29
C ILE A 335 -14.86 11.10 3.25
N GLU A 336 -14.93 9.80 3.52
CA GLU A 336 -15.89 9.27 4.49
C GLU A 336 -15.62 9.78 5.91
N SER A 337 -14.35 9.92 6.29
CA SER A 337 -13.95 10.55 7.56
C SER A 337 -14.36 12.03 7.61
N MET A 338 -14.21 12.77 6.51
CA MET A 338 -14.64 14.17 6.42
C MET A 338 -16.16 14.35 6.54
N LYS A 339 -16.97 13.39 6.06
CA LYS A 339 -18.45 13.45 6.22
C LYS A 339 -18.89 13.33 7.69
N LEU A 340 -18.09 12.69 8.54
CA LEU A 340 -18.37 12.65 9.98
C LEU A 340 -18.24 14.02 10.64
N LYS A 341 -17.33 14.86 10.14
CA LYS A 341 -17.10 16.22 10.63
C LYS A 341 -18.34 17.11 10.49
N SER A 342 -18.98 17.11 9.33
CA SER A 342 -20.14 17.98 9.05
C SER A 342 -21.34 17.72 9.96
N HIS A 343 -21.48 16.48 10.45
CA HIS A 343 -22.55 16.09 11.37
C HIS A 343 -22.16 16.33 12.83
N SER A 344 -20.87 16.26 13.17
CA SER A 344 -20.37 16.37 14.55
C SER A 344 -20.27 17.82 15.05
N PHE A 345 -20.15 18.83 14.15
CA PHE A 345 -20.09 20.25 14.56
C PHE A 345 -21.35 20.77 15.25
N LYS A 346 -22.51 20.14 15.05
CA LYS A 346 -23.75 20.50 15.77
C LYS A 346 -23.69 20.14 17.27
N VAL A 347 -22.71 19.33 17.68
CA VAL A 347 -22.55 18.84 19.06
C VAL A 347 -21.51 19.65 19.85
N ASN A 348 -20.65 20.43 19.17
CA ASN A 348 -19.50 21.11 19.80
C ASN A 348 -19.87 22.22 20.79
N THR A 349 -21.02 22.89 20.62
CA THR A 349 -21.52 23.86 21.60
C THR A 349 -21.91 23.20 22.92
N PHE A 350 -22.17 21.89 22.95
CA PHE A 350 -22.59 21.13 24.13
C PHE A 350 -21.43 20.40 24.84
N LEU A 351 -20.28 20.24 24.18
CA LEU A 351 -19.17 19.41 24.68
C LEU A 351 -18.15 20.19 25.53
N GLN A 352 -18.13 21.53 25.48
CA GLN A 352 -17.30 22.34 26.38
C GLN A 352 -17.74 22.23 27.86
N GLU A 353 -18.99 21.83 28.10
CA GLU A 353 -19.56 21.66 29.45
C GLU A 353 -19.36 20.24 30.02
N LEU A 354 -18.82 19.30 29.24
CA LEU A 354 -18.78 17.88 29.59
C LEU A 354 -17.35 17.39 29.86
N ASN A 355 -16.79 17.83 30.99
CA ASN A 355 -15.44 17.46 31.45
C ASN A 355 -15.26 15.97 31.79
N ASN A 356 -16.30 15.12 31.79
CA ASN A 356 -16.25 13.72 32.22
C ASN A 356 -16.68 12.70 31.15
N CYS A 357 -16.64 13.03 29.86
CA CYS A 357 -17.00 12.06 28.82
C CYS A 357 -15.86 11.09 28.46
N HIS A 358 -16.20 9.81 28.28
CA HIS A 358 -15.27 8.76 27.83
C HIS A 358 -15.50 8.35 26.37
N HIS A 359 -14.42 8.01 25.66
CA HIS A 359 -14.50 7.44 24.33
C HIS A 359 -15.03 6.00 24.37
N CYS A 360 -15.87 5.65 23.39
CA CYS A 360 -16.39 4.29 23.22
C CYS A 360 -15.52 3.53 22.20
N ILE A 361 -14.50 2.83 22.72
CA ILE A 361 -13.57 2.01 21.93
C ILE A 361 -14.11 0.59 21.80
N LYS A 362 -14.15 0.07 20.58
CA LYS A 362 -14.66 -1.26 20.25
C LYS A 362 -13.56 -2.20 19.78
N SER A 363 -13.88 -3.49 19.65
CA SER A 363 -12.92 -4.53 19.23
C SER A 363 -12.23 -4.21 17.89
N TRP A 364 -12.95 -3.67 16.90
CA TRP A 364 -12.35 -3.25 15.63
C TRP A 364 -11.52 -1.97 15.73
N ASP A 365 -11.77 -1.10 16.71
CA ASP A 365 -10.92 0.06 16.99
C ASP A 365 -9.58 -0.38 17.59
N TYR A 366 -9.62 -1.29 18.58
CA TYR A 366 -8.41 -1.88 19.15
C TYR A 366 -7.54 -2.54 18.08
N TYR A 367 -8.16 -3.31 17.19
CA TYR A 367 -7.43 -4.00 16.12
C TYR A 367 -6.78 -3.03 15.13
N ILE A 368 -7.50 -2.00 14.64
CA ILE A 368 -6.87 -1.04 13.72
C ILE A 368 -5.79 -0.20 14.40
N LEU A 369 -5.98 0.15 15.69
CA LEU A 369 -5.02 0.90 16.48
C LEU A 369 -3.74 0.08 16.73
N GLU A 370 -3.85 -1.21 17.06
CA GLU A 370 -2.66 -2.09 17.20
C GLU A 370 -1.85 -2.10 15.90
N ASN A 371 -2.52 -2.29 14.75
CA ASN A 371 -1.85 -2.30 13.45
C ASN A 371 -1.24 -0.94 13.10
N TYR A 372 -1.92 0.15 13.47
CA TYR A 372 -1.41 1.51 13.31
C TYR A 372 -0.15 1.73 14.16
N PHE A 373 -0.15 1.37 15.44
CA PHE A 373 1.01 1.54 16.33
C PHE A 373 2.20 0.69 15.89
N GLN A 374 1.97 -0.58 15.51
CA GLN A 374 3.01 -1.44 14.93
C GLN A 374 3.69 -0.80 13.71
N LEU A 375 2.90 -0.19 12.83
CA LEU A 375 3.44 0.49 11.66
C LEU A 375 4.11 1.82 12.05
N LYS A 376 3.49 2.64 12.90
CA LYS A 376 4.04 3.93 13.39
C LYS A 376 5.45 3.77 13.97
N HIS A 377 5.67 2.71 14.75
CA HIS A 377 6.96 2.36 15.37
C HIS A 377 7.96 1.71 14.42
N THR A 378 7.55 1.26 13.24
CA THR A 378 8.50 0.78 12.24
C THR A 378 9.43 1.95 11.87
N PRO A 379 10.77 1.78 11.84
CA PRO A 379 11.68 2.86 11.49
C PRO A 379 11.49 3.33 10.04
N LYS A 380 11.91 4.57 9.73
CA LYS A 380 11.97 4.99 8.32
C LYS A 380 13.03 4.14 7.61
N PRO A 381 12.76 3.67 6.38
CA PRO A 381 13.72 2.87 5.63
C PRO A 381 14.89 3.73 5.17
N ASN A 382 16.12 3.26 5.38
CA ASN A 382 17.35 3.94 4.92
C ASN A 382 17.83 3.39 3.57
N THR A 383 17.31 2.25 3.13
CA THR A 383 17.64 1.61 1.85
C THR A 383 16.38 1.30 1.03
N ILE A 384 16.54 1.12 -0.28
CA ILE A 384 15.41 0.72 -1.16
C ILE A 384 14.86 -0.64 -0.75
N LYS A 385 15.72 -1.59 -0.34
CA LYS A 385 15.29 -2.91 0.14
C LYS A 385 14.39 -2.79 1.37
N GLU A 386 14.76 -1.95 2.34
CA GLU A 386 13.91 -1.66 3.50
C GLU A 386 12.62 -0.95 3.09
N SER A 387 12.68 -0.04 2.11
CA SER A 387 11.52 0.68 1.60
C SER A 387 10.46 -0.29 1.05
N ILE A 388 10.88 -1.32 0.30
CA ILE A 388 10.01 -2.39 -0.20
C ILE A 388 9.33 -3.14 0.95
N VAL A 389 10.07 -3.48 2.01
CA VAL A 389 9.53 -4.19 3.18
C VAL A 389 8.52 -3.33 3.93
N VAL A 390 8.87 -2.08 4.19
CA VAL A 390 7.99 -1.10 4.85
C VAL A 390 6.74 -0.86 4.01
N LYS A 391 6.89 -0.76 2.69
CA LYS A 391 5.77 -0.60 1.76
C LYS A 391 4.82 -1.78 1.80
N LYS A 392 5.31 -3.02 1.89
CA LYS A 392 4.43 -4.20 2.08
C LYS A 392 3.63 -4.10 3.38
N LYS A 393 4.25 -3.66 4.48
CA LYS A 393 3.52 -3.43 5.76
C LYS A 393 2.48 -2.31 5.63
N PHE A 394 2.84 -1.21 4.98
CA PHE A 394 1.92 -0.09 4.71
C PHE A 394 0.74 -0.52 3.83
N ASP A 395 0.97 -1.30 2.78
CA ASP A 395 -0.07 -1.82 1.90
C ASP A 395 -1.03 -2.76 2.65
N ALA A 396 -0.49 -3.65 3.50
CA ALA A 396 -1.30 -4.51 4.35
C ALA A 396 -2.11 -3.71 5.38
N PHE A 397 -1.53 -2.64 5.94
CA PHE A 397 -2.26 -1.73 6.82
C PHE A 397 -3.37 -0.98 6.07
N LEU A 398 -3.14 -0.52 4.85
CA LEU A 398 -4.13 0.19 4.04
C LEU A 398 -5.36 -0.69 3.74
N GLU A 399 -5.16 -1.98 3.51
CA GLU A 399 -6.25 -2.95 3.39
C GLU A 399 -7.07 -3.04 4.68
N LYS A 400 -6.41 -3.21 5.83
CA LYS A 400 -7.07 -3.25 7.15
C LYS A 400 -7.80 -1.94 7.45
N LEU A 401 -7.21 -0.80 7.09
CA LEU A 401 -7.81 0.51 7.24
C LEU A 401 -9.05 0.68 6.35
N TYR A 402 -9.03 0.12 5.15
CA TYR A 402 -10.20 0.12 4.28
C TYR A 402 -11.34 -0.74 4.85
N ASN A 403 -11.04 -1.91 5.40
CA ASN A 403 -12.03 -2.73 6.11
C ASN A 403 -12.59 -2.04 7.36
N TYR A 404 -11.73 -1.37 8.12
CA TYR A 404 -12.16 -0.54 9.25
C TYR A 404 -13.09 0.60 8.79
N ASN A 405 -12.78 1.26 7.68
CA ASN A 405 -13.65 2.27 7.07
C ASN A 405 -15.01 1.68 6.65
N ILE A 406 -15.05 0.43 6.17
CA ILE A 406 -16.33 -0.26 5.91
C ILE A 406 -17.11 -0.46 7.21
N MET A 407 -16.48 -0.91 8.30
CA MET A 407 -17.17 -1.04 9.59
C MET A 407 -17.71 0.28 10.11
N MET A 408 -16.95 1.35 9.99
CA MET A 408 -17.42 2.70 10.31
C MET A 408 -18.71 3.04 9.55
N VAL A 409 -18.74 2.79 8.23
CA VAL A 409 -19.93 3.02 7.40
C VAL A 409 -21.09 2.09 7.80
N CYS A 410 -20.81 0.84 8.19
CA CYS A 410 -21.83 -0.08 8.71
C CYS A 410 -22.46 0.46 9.99
N GLU A 411 -21.65 0.94 10.94
CA GLU A 411 -22.14 1.56 12.18
C GLU A 411 -23.01 2.78 11.89
N GLN A 412 -22.57 3.66 10.99
CA GLN A 412 -23.35 4.84 10.58
C GLN A 412 -24.71 4.45 10.01
N LYS A 413 -24.76 3.46 9.11
CA LYS A 413 -26.01 2.98 8.50
C LYS A 413 -26.96 2.36 9.52
N ALA A 414 -26.44 1.52 10.41
CA ALA A 414 -27.24 0.82 11.41
C ALA A 414 -27.81 1.78 12.48
N LYS A 415 -26.98 2.71 12.97
CA LYS A 415 -27.33 3.57 14.12
C LYS A 415 -27.92 4.92 13.72
N LYS A 416 -27.77 5.35 12.46
CA LYS A 416 -28.28 6.64 11.94
C LYS A 416 -27.95 7.79 12.90
N ASN A 417 -28.94 8.51 13.42
CA ASN A 417 -28.75 9.67 14.30
C ASN A 417 -28.06 9.31 15.62
N GLN A 418 -28.32 8.12 16.19
CA GLN A 418 -27.71 7.66 17.45
C GLN A 418 -26.18 7.53 17.36
N PHE A 419 -25.63 7.50 16.15
CA PHE A 419 -24.18 7.49 15.93
C PHE A 419 -23.52 8.83 16.27
N HIS A 420 -24.29 9.92 16.20
CA HIS A 420 -23.87 11.30 16.41
C HIS A 420 -24.34 11.89 17.75
N GLU A 421 -25.15 11.15 18.51
CA GLU A 421 -25.73 11.60 19.78
C GLU A 421 -24.84 11.22 20.98
N ILE A 422 -24.84 12.07 22.01
CA ILE A 422 -24.23 11.77 23.31
C ILE A 422 -25.10 10.73 24.00
N LYS A 423 -24.50 9.61 24.45
CA LYS A 423 -25.22 8.62 25.26
C LYS A 423 -24.96 8.88 26.73
N THR A 424 -26.03 9.12 27.49
CA THR A 424 -26.01 9.07 28.95
C THR A 424 -26.38 7.66 29.39
N SER A 425 -25.47 6.97 30.08
CA SER A 425 -25.80 5.68 30.70
C SER A 425 -26.29 5.91 32.12
N TYR A 426 -27.53 5.51 32.41
CA TYR A 426 -28.06 5.45 33.77
C TYR A 426 -27.70 4.08 34.36
N TYR A 427 -26.55 3.98 35.02
CA TYR A 427 -26.22 2.78 35.78
C TYR A 427 -26.89 2.82 37.15
N GLY A 428 -28.06 2.19 37.26
CA GLY A 428 -28.75 1.89 38.53
C GLY A 428 -29.27 3.12 39.29
N ASN A 429 -30.10 2.88 40.30
CA ASN A 429 -30.79 3.89 41.12
C ASN A 429 -29.87 4.80 41.97
N SER A 430 -28.57 4.90 41.68
CA SER A 430 -27.66 5.82 42.34
C SER A 430 -27.37 7.04 41.46
N LYS A 431 -27.87 8.21 41.84
CA LYS A 431 -27.64 9.54 41.22
C LYS A 431 -26.15 9.99 41.18
N LYS A 432 -25.15 9.12 41.36
CA LYS A 432 -23.77 9.55 41.65
C LYS A 432 -22.71 9.27 40.58
N ASN A 433 -22.93 8.49 39.52
CA ASN A 433 -21.92 8.32 38.46
C ASN A 433 -22.57 8.26 37.06
N ASN A 434 -23.02 9.39 36.54
CA ASN A 434 -23.41 9.50 35.12
C ASN A 434 -22.13 9.48 34.26
N MET A 435 -21.74 8.31 33.75
CA MET A 435 -20.73 8.24 32.69
C MET A 435 -21.40 8.61 31.37
N ASN A 436 -21.12 9.82 30.91
CA ASN A 436 -21.49 10.27 29.59
C ASN A 436 -20.46 9.71 28.59
N HIS A 437 -20.93 9.08 27.52
CA HIS A 437 -20.05 8.64 26.44
C HIS A 437 -20.05 9.68 25.32
N LEU A 438 -18.86 9.95 24.78
CA LEU A 438 -18.74 10.73 23.57
C LEU A 438 -19.52 10.04 22.43
N PRO A 439 -20.11 10.82 21.50
CA PRO A 439 -20.69 10.27 20.29
C PRO A 439 -19.72 9.33 19.58
N ARG A 440 -20.25 8.24 19.03
CA ARG A 440 -19.43 7.24 18.33
C ARG A 440 -18.68 7.89 17.15
N SER A 441 -19.31 8.85 16.46
CA SER A 441 -18.68 9.63 15.40
C SER A 441 -17.41 10.33 15.85
N ILE A 442 -17.37 10.91 17.05
CA ILE A 442 -16.20 11.64 17.57
C ILE A 442 -15.05 10.67 17.83
N THR A 443 -15.33 9.50 18.42
CA THR A 443 -14.29 8.50 18.69
C THR A 443 -13.63 8.01 17.40
N ILE A 444 -14.42 7.66 16.40
CA ILE A 444 -13.87 7.24 15.09
C ILE A 444 -13.13 8.38 14.41
N LEU A 445 -13.65 9.60 14.49
CA LEU A 445 -13.02 10.77 13.88
C LEU A 445 -11.63 11.04 14.47
N SER A 446 -11.48 10.92 15.79
CA SER A 446 -10.19 11.03 16.47
C SER A 446 -9.20 9.94 16.04
N ILE A 447 -9.66 8.69 15.91
CA ILE A 447 -8.83 7.58 15.43
C ILE A 447 -8.37 7.83 13.99
N MET A 448 -9.31 8.14 13.08
CA MET A 448 -9.02 8.35 11.67
C MET A 448 -8.11 9.56 11.45
N GLU A 449 -8.30 10.63 12.21
CA GLU A 449 -7.44 11.80 12.12
C GLU A 449 -6.01 11.48 12.53
N ASP A 450 -5.79 10.78 13.65
CA ASP A 450 -4.43 10.44 14.06
C ASP A 450 -3.76 9.50 13.05
N ILE A 451 -4.48 8.49 12.56
CA ILE A 451 -3.98 7.59 11.52
C ILE A 451 -3.57 8.39 10.27
N LEU A 452 -4.48 9.19 9.73
CA LEU A 452 -4.28 9.87 8.44
C LEU A 452 -3.24 11.00 8.52
N LYS A 453 -3.07 11.66 9.68
CA LYS A 453 -2.10 12.75 9.87
C LYS A 453 -0.74 12.26 10.36
N SER A 454 -0.71 11.46 11.42
CA SER A 454 0.51 11.13 12.18
C SER A 454 1.30 9.97 11.56
N LEU A 455 0.71 9.18 10.66
CA LEU A 455 1.44 8.08 10.01
C LEU A 455 2.38 8.62 8.91
N LYS A 456 3.68 8.65 9.22
CA LYS A 456 4.75 9.14 8.32
C LYS A 456 4.78 8.53 6.91
N TYR A 457 4.25 7.31 6.75
CA TYR A 457 4.27 6.60 5.47
C TYR A 457 3.25 7.13 4.45
N PHE A 458 2.19 7.83 4.89
CA PHE A 458 1.35 8.58 3.96
C PHE A 458 2.14 9.68 3.27
N GLY A 459 2.97 10.42 4.02
CA GLY A 459 3.86 11.44 3.45
C GLY A 459 4.94 10.84 2.54
N MET A 460 5.47 9.67 2.90
CA MET A 460 6.49 8.99 2.09
C MET A 460 5.94 8.48 0.74
N PHE A 461 4.80 7.77 0.73
CA PHE A 461 4.28 7.11 -0.47
C PHE A 461 3.24 7.93 -1.23
N SER A 462 2.55 8.86 -0.55
CA SER A 462 1.46 9.69 -1.08
C SER A 462 1.57 11.15 -0.64
N PRO A 463 2.71 11.84 -0.86
CA PRO A 463 2.97 13.16 -0.30
C PRO A 463 1.93 14.22 -0.70
N ASN A 464 1.42 14.18 -1.93
CA ASN A 464 0.46 15.20 -2.38
C ASN A 464 -0.90 15.00 -1.72
N LEU A 465 -1.39 13.77 -1.69
CA LEU A 465 -2.62 13.43 -0.99
C LEU A 465 -2.50 13.67 0.52
N HIS A 466 -1.40 13.29 1.15
CA HIS A 466 -1.16 13.54 2.58
C HIS A 466 -1.15 15.04 2.91
N ARG A 467 -0.48 15.85 2.08
CA ARG A 467 -0.53 17.32 2.22
C ARG A 467 -1.94 17.87 2.07
N TYR A 468 -2.70 17.36 1.10
CA TYR A 468 -4.10 17.75 0.93
C TYR A 468 -4.96 17.37 2.14
N ILE A 469 -4.78 16.17 2.70
CA ILE A 469 -5.44 15.71 3.93
C ILE A 469 -5.09 16.62 5.11
N ASN A 470 -3.81 16.94 5.31
CA ASN A 470 -3.34 17.80 6.40
C ASN A 470 -3.91 19.22 6.29
N ASN A 471 -3.95 19.79 5.09
CA ASN A 471 -4.50 21.13 4.84
C ASN A 471 -6.03 21.19 5.01
N ASN A 472 -6.72 20.08 4.75
CA ASN A 472 -8.17 19.96 4.93
C ASN A 472 -8.53 19.23 6.23
N ALA A 473 -7.61 19.26 7.20
CA ALA A 473 -7.67 18.59 8.49
C ALA A 473 -9.09 18.46 9.06
N ILE A 474 -9.39 17.25 9.53
CA ILE A 474 -10.72 16.81 9.87
C ILE A 474 -11.19 17.41 11.22
N LEU A 475 -10.29 17.70 12.17
CA LEU A 475 -10.62 18.40 13.41
C LEU A 475 -9.88 19.75 13.46
N ASN A 476 -10.64 20.83 13.61
CA ASN A 476 -10.09 22.12 14.06
C ASN A 476 -9.72 21.99 15.54
N GLU A 477 -8.85 22.88 16.04
CA GLU A 477 -8.30 22.98 17.40
C GLU A 477 -9.34 23.02 18.57
N ASN A 478 -10.64 22.90 18.27
CA ASN A 478 -11.75 23.16 19.18
C ASN A 478 -12.47 21.90 19.71
N LEU A 479 -11.87 20.71 19.65
CA LEU A 479 -12.45 19.52 20.29
C LEU A 479 -12.04 19.40 21.75
N PRO A 480 -13.00 19.24 22.68
CA PRO A 480 -12.74 19.41 24.12
C PRO A 480 -11.90 18.32 24.77
N LYS A 481 -11.72 17.14 24.13
CA LYS A 481 -10.72 16.14 24.54
C LYS A 481 -10.20 15.39 23.32
N LYS A 482 -8.89 15.43 23.10
CA LYS A 482 -8.22 14.54 22.15
C LYS A 482 -8.18 13.14 22.79
N LEU A 483 -8.62 12.12 22.05
CA LEU A 483 -8.43 10.72 22.43
C LEU A 483 -6.96 10.51 22.83
N ASP A 484 -6.70 10.10 24.07
CA ASP A 484 -5.34 9.81 24.52
C ASP A 484 -4.90 8.45 23.96
N LEU A 485 -4.40 8.52 22.73
CA LEU A 485 -3.86 7.37 22.03
C LEU A 485 -2.59 6.81 22.70
N GLY A 486 -1.85 7.61 23.47
CA GLY A 486 -0.68 7.14 24.22
C GLY A 486 -1.08 6.24 25.39
N LEU A 487 -2.18 6.54 26.07
CA LEU A 487 -2.75 5.64 27.08
C LEU A 487 -3.26 4.33 26.47
N ILE A 488 -3.93 4.41 25.31
CA ILE A 488 -4.45 3.22 24.61
C ILE A 488 -3.30 2.34 24.12
N GLU A 489 -2.25 2.94 23.59
CA GLU A 489 -1.03 2.24 23.17
C GLU A 489 -0.40 1.46 24.34
N LYS A 490 -0.18 2.11 25.49
CA LYS A 490 0.31 1.44 26.70
C LYS A 490 -0.60 0.30 27.17
N THR A 491 -1.91 0.49 27.01
CA THR A 491 -2.92 -0.51 27.38
C THR A 491 -2.81 -1.73 26.45
N LEU A 492 -2.68 -1.51 25.14
CA LEU A 492 -2.49 -2.56 24.13
C LEU A 492 -1.20 -3.36 24.33
N ASP A 493 -0.13 -2.74 24.85
CA ASP A 493 1.11 -3.42 25.17
C ASP A 493 0.95 -4.43 26.33
N ASN A 494 -0.06 -4.26 27.20
CA ASN A 494 -0.38 -5.20 28.26
C ASN A 494 -1.17 -6.42 27.74
N LYS A 495 -0.54 -7.22 26.87
CA LYS A 495 -1.15 -8.41 26.24
C LYS A 495 -1.56 -9.52 27.21
N LYS A 496 -1.24 -9.39 28.51
CA LYS A 496 -1.69 -10.29 29.58
C LYS A 496 -3.13 -10.01 30.02
N ASP A 497 -3.68 -8.86 29.68
CA ASP A 497 -5.09 -8.56 29.92
C ASP A 497 -5.98 -9.41 28.99
N ILE A 498 -6.77 -10.30 29.60
CA ILE A 498 -7.68 -11.21 28.92
C ILE A 498 -8.68 -10.43 28.07
N GLN A 499 -9.20 -9.30 28.55
CA GLN A 499 -10.21 -8.51 27.85
C GLN A 499 -9.62 -7.87 26.58
N ILE A 500 -8.40 -7.34 26.66
CA ILE A 500 -7.71 -6.75 25.50
C ILE A 500 -7.43 -7.84 24.46
N SER A 501 -6.93 -8.99 24.89
CA SER A 501 -6.65 -10.11 23.98
C SER A 501 -7.91 -10.60 23.27
N SER A 502 -9.04 -10.66 23.97
CA SER A 502 -10.35 -11.01 23.40
C SER A 502 -10.83 -9.97 22.40
N ASN A 503 -10.68 -8.68 22.71
CA ASN A 503 -11.03 -7.59 21.81
C ASN A 503 -10.19 -7.59 20.52
N LEU A 504 -8.89 -7.86 20.62
CA LEU A 504 -8.02 -7.94 19.45
C LEU A 504 -8.39 -9.11 18.54
N LYS A 505 -8.62 -10.31 19.10
CA LYS A 505 -9.06 -11.49 18.34
C LYS A 505 -10.41 -11.26 17.65
N SER A 506 -11.36 -10.65 18.37
CA SER A 506 -12.67 -10.30 17.82
C SER A 506 -12.54 -9.27 16.67
N GLY A 507 -11.72 -8.23 16.85
CA GLY A 507 -11.45 -7.23 15.83
C GLY A 507 -10.77 -7.80 14.58
N GLU A 508 -9.80 -8.70 14.77
CA GLU A 508 -9.13 -9.42 13.69
C GLU A 508 -10.11 -10.28 12.89
N LEU A 509 -10.96 -11.04 13.58
CA LEU A 509 -11.98 -11.88 12.96
C LEU A 509 -12.99 -11.04 12.16
N ILE A 510 -13.48 -9.94 12.72
CA ILE A 510 -14.37 -8.99 12.02
C ILE A 510 -13.70 -8.47 10.74
N ASN A 511 -12.42 -8.08 10.82
CA ASN A 511 -11.66 -7.64 9.64
C ASN A 511 -11.57 -8.74 8.56
N SER A 512 -11.33 -9.99 8.97
CA SER A 512 -11.26 -11.13 8.05
C SER A 512 -12.61 -11.45 7.41
N LEU A 513 -13.71 -11.36 8.17
CA LEU A 513 -15.07 -11.53 7.64
C LEU A 513 -15.37 -10.50 6.55
N ILE A 514 -15.03 -9.23 6.77
CA ILE A 514 -15.21 -8.18 5.75
C ILE A 514 -14.39 -8.49 4.52
N SER A 515 -13.11 -8.85 4.66
CA SER A 515 -12.28 -9.24 3.52
C SER A 515 -12.92 -10.36 2.70
N GLY A 516 -13.44 -11.41 3.36
CA GLY A 516 -14.14 -12.50 2.68
C GLY A 516 -15.42 -12.06 1.96
N VAL A 517 -16.20 -11.15 2.57
CA VAL A 517 -17.38 -10.56 1.91
C VAL A 517 -17.00 -9.81 0.64
N LEU A 518 -15.93 -9.00 0.69
CA LEU A 518 -15.45 -8.24 -0.46
C LEU A 518 -14.93 -9.15 -1.58
N GLU A 519 -14.29 -10.27 -1.23
CA GLU A 519 -13.83 -11.26 -2.20
C GLU A 519 -15.00 -11.94 -2.92
N LEU A 520 -16.04 -12.33 -2.18
CA LEU A 520 -17.26 -12.90 -2.78
C LEU A 520 -18.03 -11.88 -3.64
N GLU A 521 -18.07 -10.61 -3.23
CA GLU A 521 -18.61 -9.55 -4.09
C GLU A 521 -17.84 -9.46 -5.41
N ALA A 522 -16.51 -9.47 -5.36
CA ALA A 522 -15.67 -9.41 -6.54
C ALA A 522 -15.86 -10.60 -7.48
N PHE A 523 -16.09 -11.80 -6.93
CA PHE A 523 -16.41 -12.99 -7.72
C PHE A 523 -17.68 -12.79 -8.57
N ILE A 524 -18.72 -12.14 -8.04
CA ILE A 524 -19.95 -11.85 -8.79
C ILE A 524 -19.68 -10.88 -9.94
N PHE A 525 -18.84 -9.88 -9.70
CA PHE A 525 -18.45 -8.94 -10.76
C PHE A 525 -17.67 -9.61 -11.89
N GLN A 526 -16.81 -10.57 -11.58
CA GLN A 526 -16.04 -11.30 -12.57
C GLN A 526 -16.92 -12.28 -13.36
N SER A 527 -17.80 -13.03 -12.68
CA SER A 527 -18.69 -14.03 -13.31
C SER A 527 -19.76 -13.42 -14.22
N ASN A 528 -20.27 -12.23 -13.91
CA ASN A 528 -21.25 -11.53 -14.78
C ASN A 528 -20.63 -10.88 -16.03
N THR A 529 -19.29 -10.89 -16.19
CA THR A 529 -18.61 -10.15 -17.26
C THR A 529 -17.73 -11.03 -18.14
N ASN A 530 -18.33 -11.82 -19.03
CA ASN A 530 -17.65 -12.26 -20.27
C ASN A 530 -17.34 -11.09 -21.23
N LYS A 531 -17.77 -9.87 -20.90
CA LYS A 531 -17.40 -8.62 -21.57
C LYS A 531 -17.03 -7.55 -20.55
N GLU A 532 -15.82 -7.02 -20.71
CA GLU A 532 -15.43 -5.63 -20.52
C GLU A 532 -16.24 -4.77 -19.52
N VAL A 533 -16.02 -5.03 -18.22
CA VAL A 533 -16.66 -4.40 -17.04
C VAL A 533 -16.82 -2.87 -17.13
N ASN A 534 -18.05 -2.40 -16.92
CA ASN A 534 -18.36 -1.01 -16.58
C ASN A 534 -18.48 -0.91 -15.04
N TYR A 535 -17.48 -0.34 -14.37
CA TYR A 535 -17.29 -0.40 -12.91
C TYR A 535 -18.38 0.31 -12.07
N LYS A 536 -19.33 0.98 -12.72
CA LYS A 536 -20.50 1.63 -12.10
C LYS A 536 -21.81 0.88 -12.33
N GLU A 537 -21.79 -0.27 -13.01
CA GLU A 537 -22.97 -1.12 -13.09
C GLU A 537 -23.30 -1.61 -11.69
N LYS A 538 -24.51 -1.25 -11.22
CA LYS A 538 -25.05 -1.77 -9.98
C LYS A 538 -25.07 -3.30 -10.12
N LEU A 539 -24.49 -3.99 -9.13
CA LEU A 539 -24.72 -5.43 -8.96
C LEU A 539 -26.22 -5.68 -9.07
N ASN A 540 -26.61 -6.65 -9.89
CA ASN A 540 -27.95 -7.24 -9.78
C ASN A 540 -27.99 -8.08 -8.49
N SER A 541 -28.03 -7.38 -7.34
CA SER A 541 -27.99 -7.95 -5.99
C SER A 541 -29.12 -8.94 -5.74
N ASP A 542 -30.22 -8.83 -6.47
CA ASP A 542 -31.44 -9.57 -6.22
C ASP A 542 -31.30 -11.07 -6.56
N SER A 543 -30.34 -11.40 -7.43
CA SER A 543 -30.02 -12.76 -7.86
C SER A 543 -29.02 -13.48 -6.95
N TRP A 544 -28.48 -12.80 -5.93
CA TRP A 544 -27.42 -13.32 -5.07
C TRP A 544 -27.76 -13.18 -3.60
N TYR A 545 -27.26 -14.09 -2.77
CA TYR A 545 -27.28 -13.92 -1.31
C TYR A 545 -26.05 -14.55 -0.67
N LEU A 546 -25.63 -13.97 0.44
CA LEU A 546 -24.52 -14.42 1.27
C LEU A 546 -25.06 -15.12 2.52
N VAL A 547 -24.40 -16.20 2.93
CA VAL A 547 -24.64 -16.86 4.21
C VAL A 547 -23.35 -16.83 5.00
N LEU A 548 -23.41 -16.25 6.19
CA LEU A 548 -22.35 -16.22 7.18
C LEU A 548 -22.69 -17.25 8.28
N GLU A 549 -21.89 -18.31 8.36
CA GLU A 549 -21.93 -19.29 9.44
C GLU A 549 -20.84 -18.90 10.44
N VAL A 550 -21.23 -18.47 11.64
CA VAL A 550 -20.32 -18.02 12.70
C VAL A 550 -20.68 -18.70 14.01
N ARG A 551 -19.67 -19.22 14.72
CA ARG A 551 -19.79 -19.65 16.12
C ARG A 551 -19.52 -18.44 17.04
N ASP A 552 -20.10 -18.43 18.24
CA ASP A 552 -20.26 -17.29 19.16
C ASP A 552 -19.00 -16.48 19.61
N SER A 553 -17.88 -16.52 18.88
CA SER A 553 -16.67 -15.75 19.15
C SER A 553 -16.78 -14.24 18.83
N ILE A 554 -17.88 -13.80 18.22
CA ILE A 554 -18.13 -12.39 17.85
C ILE A 554 -19.42 -11.92 18.52
N GLY A 555 -19.38 -10.76 19.19
CA GLY A 555 -20.56 -10.18 19.83
C GLY A 555 -21.70 -9.90 18.85
N SER A 556 -22.95 -10.04 19.32
CA SER A 556 -24.17 -9.86 18.51
C SER A 556 -24.24 -8.52 17.77
N GLU A 557 -23.79 -7.44 18.42
CA GLU A 557 -23.71 -6.12 17.78
C GLU A 557 -22.87 -6.15 16.50
N ALA A 558 -21.70 -6.79 16.53
CA ALA A 558 -20.81 -6.85 15.38
C ALA A 558 -21.42 -7.70 14.25
N LEU A 559 -22.07 -8.81 14.59
CA LEU A 559 -22.78 -9.64 13.61
C LEU A 559 -23.88 -8.84 12.90
N ASP A 560 -24.69 -8.10 13.64
CA ASP A 560 -25.74 -7.27 13.03
C ASP A 560 -25.19 -6.17 12.12
N LEU A 561 -24.05 -5.58 12.48
CA LEU A 561 -23.39 -4.58 11.65
C LEU A 561 -22.85 -5.14 10.34
N LEU A 562 -22.36 -6.39 10.32
CA LEU A 562 -21.76 -7.01 9.13
C LEU A 562 -22.75 -7.11 7.96
N LYS A 563 -24.06 -7.16 8.21
CA LYS A 563 -25.10 -7.14 7.17
C LYS A 563 -25.02 -5.89 6.27
N TYR A 564 -24.48 -4.78 6.79
CA TYR A 564 -24.34 -3.52 6.06
C TYR A 564 -23.01 -3.38 5.29
N SER A 565 -22.11 -4.36 5.42
CA SER A 565 -20.79 -4.36 4.77
C SER A 565 -20.88 -4.54 3.25
N THR A 566 -21.99 -5.08 2.77
CA THR A 566 -22.25 -5.42 1.37
C THR A 566 -23.59 -4.84 0.89
N THR A 567 -23.77 -4.75 -0.43
CA THR A 567 -25.08 -4.50 -1.04
C THR A 567 -25.87 -5.78 -1.31
N ILE A 568 -25.27 -6.95 -1.13
CA ILE A 568 -25.90 -8.26 -1.33
C ILE A 568 -26.62 -8.67 -0.05
N SER A 569 -27.81 -9.25 -0.17
CA SER A 569 -28.53 -9.76 1.02
C SER A 569 -27.69 -10.79 1.78
N MET A 570 -27.52 -10.59 3.08
CA MET A 570 -26.71 -11.44 3.95
C MET A 570 -27.55 -12.05 5.07
N GLN A 571 -27.46 -13.37 5.23
CA GLN A 571 -28.04 -14.10 6.36
C GLN A 571 -26.93 -14.58 7.29
N ILE A 572 -27.17 -14.49 8.60
CA ILE A 572 -26.24 -14.98 9.62
C ILE A 572 -26.87 -16.19 10.28
N LYS A 573 -26.15 -17.31 10.31
CA LYS A 573 -26.59 -18.58 10.86
C LYS A 573 -25.66 -19.00 12.00
N SER A 574 -26.28 -19.40 13.12
CA SER A 574 -25.60 -20.26 14.09
C SER A 574 -25.57 -21.70 13.51
N PRO A 575 -24.47 -22.45 13.68
CA PRO A 575 -24.34 -23.81 13.16
C PRO A 575 -25.40 -24.79 13.68
N GLU A 576 -26.13 -24.44 14.74
CA GLU A 576 -27.21 -25.25 15.32
C GLU A 576 -28.53 -25.14 14.55
N ASN A 577 -28.69 -24.12 13.70
CA ASN A 577 -29.93 -23.89 12.95
C ASN A 577 -29.82 -24.42 11.51
N ASN A 578 -30.29 -25.66 11.30
CA ASN A 578 -30.53 -26.24 9.97
C ASN A 578 -31.75 -25.57 9.30
N PHE A 579 -31.56 -24.40 8.69
CA PHE A 579 -32.55 -23.90 7.74
C PHE A 579 -32.42 -24.64 6.40
N PRO A 580 -33.53 -25.07 5.78
CA PRO A 580 -33.48 -25.68 4.46
C PRO A 580 -32.81 -24.72 3.45
N PRO A 581 -32.10 -25.24 2.44
CA PRO A 581 -31.62 -24.40 1.35
C PRO A 581 -32.82 -23.62 0.80
N LEU A 582 -32.71 -22.28 0.77
CA LEU A 582 -33.73 -21.41 0.19
C LEU A 582 -34.05 -21.99 -1.19
N GLY A 583 -35.26 -22.55 -1.34
CA GLY A 583 -35.62 -23.36 -2.50
C GLY A 583 -35.23 -22.66 -3.80
N SER A 584 -34.54 -23.40 -4.68
CA SER A 584 -33.98 -22.96 -5.97
C SER A 584 -32.72 -22.08 -5.92
N SER A 585 -31.81 -22.29 -4.96
CA SER A 585 -30.50 -21.62 -4.94
C SER A 585 -29.34 -22.61 -5.05
N ILE A 586 -28.23 -22.19 -5.67
CA ILE A 586 -27.00 -22.98 -5.83
C ILE A 586 -25.87 -22.27 -5.11
N CYS A 587 -25.12 -22.98 -4.26
CA CYS A 587 -23.87 -22.46 -3.69
C CYS A 587 -22.82 -22.39 -4.81
N VAL A 588 -22.39 -21.18 -5.17
CA VAL A 588 -21.46 -20.95 -6.28
C VAL A 588 -20.03 -20.79 -5.78
N ASN A 589 -19.85 -20.24 -4.57
CA ASN A 589 -18.52 -20.06 -3.99
C ASN A 589 -18.58 -20.13 -2.45
N ARG A 590 -17.45 -20.47 -1.81
CA ARG A 590 -17.30 -20.54 -0.36
C ARG A 590 -15.91 -20.09 0.07
N ILE A 591 -15.82 -19.36 1.17
CA ILE A 591 -14.58 -18.92 1.80
C ILE A 591 -14.59 -19.43 3.25
N PHE A 592 -13.50 -20.12 3.62
CA PHE A 592 -13.25 -20.54 4.99
C PHE A 592 -12.37 -19.47 5.64
N ILE A 593 -12.92 -18.78 6.63
CA ILE A 593 -12.19 -17.74 7.37
C ILE A 593 -11.34 -18.41 8.45
N ASP A 594 -11.93 -19.40 9.13
CA ASP A 594 -11.23 -20.36 9.98
C ASP A 594 -12.06 -21.66 10.06
N SER A 595 -11.72 -22.54 11.01
CA SER A 595 -12.43 -23.82 11.21
C SER A 595 -13.90 -23.67 11.63
N GLN A 596 -14.29 -22.50 12.17
CA GLN A 596 -15.58 -22.23 12.77
C GLN A 596 -16.41 -21.19 12.00
N ASN A 597 -15.76 -20.35 11.20
CA ASN A 597 -16.36 -19.22 10.50
C ASN A 597 -16.28 -19.41 8.98
N LYS A 598 -17.43 -19.46 8.32
CA LYS A 598 -17.54 -19.74 6.90
C LYS A 598 -18.48 -18.77 6.20
N LEU A 599 -18.09 -18.34 5.02
CA LEU A 599 -18.88 -17.50 4.12
C LEU A 599 -19.25 -18.29 2.88
N TYR A 600 -20.53 -18.27 2.52
CA TYR A 600 -21.05 -18.91 1.32
C TYR A 600 -21.73 -17.89 0.44
N LEU A 601 -21.52 -18.01 -0.86
CA LEU A 601 -22.20 -17.24 -1.89
C LEU A 601 -23.15 -18.14 -2.66
N TYR A 602 -24.41 -17.76 -2.68
CA TYR A 602 -25.46 -18.45 -3.39
C TYR A 602 -26.03 -17.59 -4.53
N GLN A 603 -26.36 -18.26 -5.63
CA GLN A 603 -27.10 -17.68 -6.74
C GLN A 603 -28.53 -18.23 -6.73
N LYS A 604 -29.52 -17.33 -6.79
CA LYS A 604 -30.92 -17.71 -6.98
C LYS A 604 -31.12 -18.14 -8.43
N LYS A 605 -31.76 -19.29 -8.66
CA LYS A 605 -32.16 -19.69 -10.01
C LYS A 605 -33.21 -18.71 -10.54
N PRO A 606 -33.13 -18.32 -11.82
CA PRO A 606 -34.21 -17.54 -12.43
C PRO A 606 -35.49 -18.36 -12.41
N SER A 607 -36.58 -17.77 -11.94
CA SER A 607 -37.92 -18.37 -11.79
C SER A 607 -38.56 -18.87 -13.09
N ARG A 608 -37.85 -18.86 -14.23
CA ARG A 608 -38.36 -19.30 -15.55
C ARG A 608 -38.19 -20.79 -15.86
N GLU A 609 -37.50 -21.57 -15.02
CA GLU A 609 -37.47 -23.04 -15.14
C GLU A 609 -38.64 -23.76 -14.44
N TYR A 610 -39.61 -23.02 -13.90
CA TYR A 610 -40.91 -23.55 -13.46
C TYR A 610 -42.03 -23.24 -14.46
N ARG A 611 -41.74 -23.17 -15.77
CA ARG A 611 -42.79 -23.50 -16.73
C ARG A 611 -43.01 -25.00 -16.57
N TYR A 612 -44.12 -25.33 -15.91
CA TYR A 612 -44.79 -26.62 -15.96
C TYR A 612 -44.07 -27.62 -16.86
N ASN A 613 -43.59 -28.72 -16.26
CA ASN A 613 -43.76 -30.01 -16.91
C ASN A 613 -45.28 -30.18 -17.13
N GLN A 614 -45.83 -29.51 -18.14
CA GLN A 614 -46.88 -30.10 -18.93
C GLN A 614 -46.19 -31.32 -19.51
N VAL A 615 -46.36 -32.43 -18.81
CA VAL A 615 -46.20 -33.75 -19.36
C VAL A 615 -46.91 -33.69 -20.71
N THR A 616 -46.15 -33.57 -21.79
CA THR A 616 -46.69 -33.87 -23.09
C THR A 616 -46.84 -35.38 -23.05
N ILE A 617 -48.00 -35.85 -22.59
CA ILE A 617 -48.39 -37.24 -22.67
C ILE A 617 -48.49 -37.51 -24.16
N LYS A 618 -47.42 -37.98 -24.79
CA LYS A 618 -47.54 -38.70 -26.05
C LYS A 618 -48.21 -40.02 -25.70
N ARG A 619 -49.54 -40.06 -25.82
CA ARG A 619 -50.33 -41.29 -25.80
C ARG A 619 -49.90 -42.13 -27.00
N ASN A 620 -48.95 -43.03 -26.81
CA ASN A 620 -48.84 -44.20 -27.66
C ASN A 620 -49.76 -45.27 -27.06
N VAL A 621 -51.00 -45.30 -27.55
CA VAL A 621 -51.94 -46.37 -27.25
C VAL A 621 -51.50 -47.57 -28.07
N ILE A 622 -50.90 -48.56 -27.42
CA ILE A 622 -50.73 -49.89 -28.02
C ILE A 622 -51.91 -50.72 -27.52
N ASN A 623 -52.89 -50.93 -28.39
CA ASN A 623 -54.01 -51.84 -28.13
C ASN A 623 -53.52 -53.27 -28.30
N TYR A 624 -53.50 -54.04 -27.21
CA TYR A 624 -53.55 -55.50 -27.29
C TYR A 624 -54.96 -55.95 -26.96
N SER A 625 -55.67 -56.42 -27.98
CA SER A 625 -56.98 -57.05 -27.83
C SER A 625 -56.79 -58.55 -27.70
N THR A 626 -56.88 -59.10 -26.49
CA THR A 626 -57.46 -60.43 -26.24
C THR A 626 -57.83 -60.55 -24.77
N LEU A 627 -59.13 -60.77 -24.54
CA LEU A 627 -59.77 -61.24 -23.29
C LEU A 627 -59.71 -60.30 -22.07
N GLY A 628 -60.63 -59.34 -22.06
CA GLY A 628 -61.51 -59.08 -20.90
C GLY A 628 -61.01 -58.22 -19.74
N LYS A 629 -59.75 -57.76 -19.70
CA LYS A 629 -59.29 -56.74 -18.71
C LYS A 629 -58.27 -55.79 -19.33
N THR A 630 -58.57 -54.50 -19.33
CA THR A 630 -57.66 -53.44 -19.81
C THR A 630 -56.65 -53.09 -18.71
N CYS A 631 -55.39 -53.48 -18.87
CA CYS A 631 -54.29 -52.97 -18.03
C CYS A 631 -53.65 -51.77 -18.71
N ILE A 632 -53.64 -50.62 -18.04
CA ILE A 632 -52.90 -49.43 -18.47
C ILE A 632 -51.54 -49.46 -17.77
N CYS A 633 -50.46 -49.76 -18.51
CA CYS A 633 -49.10 -49.55 -18.03
C CYS A 633 -48.62 -48.17 -18.45
N VAL A 634 -48.38 -47.28 -17.47
CA VAL A 634 -47.76 -45.97 -17.70
C VAL A 634 -46.25 -46.12 -17.48
N TYR A 635 -45.46 -45.92 -18.53
CA TYR A 635 -44.00 -45.81 -18.41
C TYR A 635 -43.64 -44.35 -18.14
N ILE A 636 -43.03 -44.10 -16.97
CA ILE A 636 -42.44 -42.79 -16.64
C ILE A 636 -40.94 -42.89 -16.87
N CYS A 637 -40.44 -42.31 -17.96
CA CYS A 637 -39.00 -42.11 -18.15
C CYS A 637 -38.60 -40.77 -17.52
N LEU A 638 -37.82 -40.81 -16.43
CA LEU A 638 -37.14 -39.65 -15.87
C LEU A 638 -35.77 -39.48 -16.54
N PRO A 639 -35.41 -38.29 -17.05
CA PRO A 639 -34.04 -38.04 -17.50
C PRO A 639 -33.15 -37.80 -16.27
N ASN A 640 -32.12 -38.63 -16.13
CA ASN A 640 -31.04 -38.61 -15.12
C ASN A 640 -31.39 -39.05 -13.68
N SER A 641 -31.82 -40.30 -13.53
CA SER A 641 -31.53 -41.07 -12.31
C SER A 641 -30.75 -42.32 -12.68
N ALA A 642 -29.58 -42.49 -12.07
CA ALA A 642 -28.88 -43.77 -12.05
C ALA A 642 -29.77 -44.78 -11.32
N PHE A 643 -30.05 -45.88 -11.99
CA PHE A 643 -30.93 -46.97 -11.56
C PHE A 643 -30.30 -47.80 -10.43
N ILE A 644 -30.91 -47.79 -9.24
CA ILE A 644 -31.11 -48.91 -8.29
C ILE A 644 -32.35 -48.46 -7.47
N GLY A 645 -33.53 -49.06 -7.44
CA GLY A 645 -34.02 -50.38 -7.80
C GLY A 645 -35.01 -50.79 -6.71
N GLU A 646 -36.26 -50.31 -6.74
CA GLU A 646 -37.37 -50.88 -5.97
C GLU A 646 -38.67 -50.79 -6.80
N TYR A 647 -39.18 -51.96 -7.20
CA TYR A 647 -40.44 -52.10 -7.92
C TYR A 647 -41.60 -52.04 -6.92
N GLN A 648 -42.36 -50.94 -6.89
CA GLN A 648 -43.67 -50.94 -6.25
C GLN A 648 -44.73 -51.46 -7.25
N ARG A 649 -45.29 -52.64 -6.95
CA ARG A 649 -46.51 -53.16 -7.59
C ARG A 649 -47.69 -52.27 -7.19
N PHE A 650 -48.29 -51.59 -8.16
CA PHE A 650 -49.63 -51.03 -7.97
C PHE A 650 -50.67 -52.11 -8.29
N THR A 651 -51.49 -52.46 -7.30
CA THR A 651 -52.71 -53.27 -7.48
C THR A 651 -53.79 -52.43 -8.14
N CYS A 652 -54.33 -52.90 -9.27
CA CYS A 652 -55.52 -52.33 -9.90
C CYS A 652 -56.75 -52.55 -9.00
N LYS A 653 -57.57 -51.51 -8.83
CA LYS A 653 -59.01 -51.65 -8.55
C LYS A 653 -59.78 -51.48 -9.85
#